data_AF-A0A3N5FRI6-F1
#
_entry.id   AF-A0A3N5FRI6-F1
#
_cell.length_a   1.000
_cell.length_b   1.000
_cell.length_c   1.000
_cell.angle_alpha   90.00
_cell.angle_beta   90.00
_cell.angle_gamma   90.00
#
_symmetry.space_group_name_H-M   'P 1'
#
loop_
_entity.id
_entity.type
_entity.pdbx_description
1 polymer ?
#
loop_
_entity_poly.entity_id
_entity_poly.type
_entity_poly.pdbx_seq_one_letter_code
_entity_poly.pdbx_strand_id
1 'polypeptide(L)'
;MRRVASFLLICISITIFMLLIPGNAGADTLRGIYGAPADLSDDSPFRKGATAESSGVNAVFVSQKNDAVRRYKEQGFKVFISVNAFGGKRAWDKYPDSRPVKANGKKLGEDKSDKGQEGTCPTHVKWREDRLRHIKHLADVLGKDQGIDGIWLDYIRYPGFWETQKPEIPDTCYCERCLNKFQADRKIIIPPGKIAGEAASWINKNCPYEWMAWKKEQINSFVRDVKAILAVHPEKITLGLFTVPWRKGEKNNAISYLLAQDSFLLSEIADVVSPMLYHKMCGRDVDWVGRMTQYYKETAGCSVWPIIQSHDLNPDEFKKAAENCGKAGADGMLVFSCGGINDSKFEKKKMWEALRDFEPQENLIINPGFEPKQGSVYPKGWRPGESEIDPALKSVFTVKKAEEIDKDENMRNFYSLGISSGYGNDGKWTGSIKPSGCRDDEEYIFSGLFYRDNWKNSVYPSVTLFGEKYYLDNHWKTKIFQPIKVHVKCREKADAGSVVFANENPGETFYVGAPKLARHHSFSNKAGMNEGERKQQFYKNFFPIGVYGADMDNLAEIKRLAVNTVIIGGEGEKLKKTIEKCHEIGLRYFLSVPHDPDRLKPYLDYLMPPTFPGDKMKREILRRHDAAFYVNDEPELTSFPANKASDIFELIKSRIPEAPACMAVVRPSNCREYLEAADFFMMDQYPVPNMPMTWLSDSIDRASAIAGNERITAVIQAFGGEAYESAGWPRIPTWREMDCLAFLSVVHGSRGIFFFTFSEIGKTKKGRESLGRVVGRLNQVYPWLLENNLDIKVPVDMTSGNRFDPSGRPSVHCCVKAKGEKRLIMAVNSIGTRVEAQIGASAAAGNGKNAFFTEVFSGIKFPVIDGRISVKFDPYETKVFLSDK
;
A
#
# COMPACT_ATOMS: atom_id res chain seq x y z
N MET A 1 -50.56 -54.85 -38.62
CA MET A 1 -51.85 -54.56 -39.30
C MET A 1 -52.43 -53.33 -38.63
N ARG A 2 -52.81 -52.19 -39.22
CA ARG A 2 -52.92 -51.56 -40.54
C ARG A 2 -53.03 -50.04 -40.16
N ARG A 3 -52.29 -49.09 -40.75
CA ARG A 3 -52.70 -48.19 -41.86
C ARG A 3 -54.08 -47.52 -41.61
N VAL A 4 -54.36 -46.21 -41.81
CA VAL A 4 -53.79 -45.14 -42.67
C VAL A 4 -54.59 -43.82 -42.46
N ALA A 5 -53.93 -42.66 -42.67
CA ALA A 5 -54.40 -41.29 -43.05
C ALA A 5 -55.47 -40.56 -42.18
N SER A 6 -55.43 -39.25 -41.90
CA SER A 6 -54.94 -38.07 -42.65
C SER A 6 -54.59 -36.91 -41.70
N PHE A 7 -53.49 -36.19 -41.96
CA PHE A 7 -53.33 -34.71 -42.03
C PHE A 7 -51.83 -34.35 -41.94
N LEU A 8 -51.29 -33.81 -43.02
CA LEU A 8 -49.88 -33.45 -43.22
C LEU A 8 -49.79 -32.05 -43.87
N LEU A 9 -48.66 -31.38 -43.64
CA LEU A 9 -48.09 -30.19 -44.32
C LEU A 9 -48.54 -28.80 -43.87
N ILE A 10 -47.79 -28.23 -42.92
CA ILE A 10 -47.20 -26.88 -43.06
C ILE A 10 -45.74 -26.96 -42.58
N CYS A 11 -44.80 -26.76 -43.50
CA CYS A 11 -43.37 -26.61 -43.23
C CYS A 11 -42.79 -25.58 -44.20
N ILE A 12 -41.88 -24.74 -43.68
CA ILE A 12 -40.87 -23.90 -44.36
C ILE A 12 -41.29 -22.46 -44.71
N SER A 13 -40.90 -21.51 -43.82
CA SER A 13 -40.03 -20.35 -44.12
C SER A 13 -40.26 -19.20 -43.13
N ILE A 14 -39.56 -19.15 -41.99
CA ILE A 14 -39.24 -17.87 -41.33
C ILE A 14 -37.79 -17.88 -40.87
N THR A 15 -37.05 -17.02 -41.55
CA THR A 15 -35.65 -16.65 -41.40
C THR A 15 -35.39 -15.98 -40.04
N ILE A 16 -34.30 -16.40 -39.41
CA ILE A 16 -33.40 -15.67 -38.51
C ILE A 16 -33.74 -14.18 -38.30
N PHE A 17 -34.24 -13.83 -37.11
CA PHE A 17 -33.96 -12.55 -36.46
C PHE A 17 -34.02 -12.76 -34.93
N MET A 18 -33.03 -13.48 -34.42
CA MET A 18 -32.73 -13.48 -32.99
C MET A 18 -32.16 -12.10 -32.69
N LEU A 19 -33.02 -11.18 -32.21
CA LEU A 19 -32.60 -9.91 -31.63
C LEU A 19 -31.68 -10.25 -30.44
N LEU A 20 -30.39 -10.27 -30.71
CA LEU A 20 -29.33 -9.95 -29.76
C LEU A 20 -29.69 -8.58 -29.17
N ILE A 21 -30.42 -8.57 -28.06
CA ILE A 21 -30.42 -7.43 -27.16
C ILE A 21 -29.05 -7.49 -26.48
N PRO A 22 -28.13 -6.55 -26.75
CA PRO A 22 -26.91 -6.47 -25.97
C PRO A 22 -27.35 -6.21 -24.53
N GLY A 23 -26.98 -7.11 -23.62
CA GLY A 23 -27.17 -6.87 -22.20
C GLY A 23 -26.57 -5.51 -21.86
N ASN A 24 -27.42 -4.63 -21.34
CA ASN A 24 -27.09 -3.26 -20.94
C ASN A 24 -26.15 -3.30 -19.72
N ALA A 25 -24.90 -3.73 -19.89
CA ALA A 25 -23.87 -3.70 -18.86
C ALA A 25 -23.20 -2.32 -18.76
N GLY A 26 -23.41 -1.43 -19.75
CA GLY A 26 -22.79 -0.10 -19.82
C GLY A 26 -23.60 1.06 -19.23
N ALA A 27 -24.84 0.82 -18.78
CA ALA A 27 -25.76 1.89 -18.37
C ALA A 27 -25.45 2.52 -16.99
N ASP A 28 -24.77 1.79 -16.10
CA ASP A 28 -24.56 2.20 -14.69
C ASP A 28 -23.23 2.91 -14.42
N THR A 29 -22.21 2.68 -15.25
CA THR A 29 -20.88 3.31 -15.13
C THR A 29 -21.00 4.83 -15.31
N LEU A 30 -20.56 5.62 -14.32
CA LEU A 30 -20.64 7.07 -14.41
C LEU A 30 -19.57 7.64 -15.35
N ARG A 31 -20.01 8.36 -16.38
CA ARG A 31 -19.18 9.10 -17.34
C ARG A 31 -19.66 10.54 -17.38
N GLY A 32 -18.94 11.41 -16.68
CA GLY A 32 -19.36 12.79 -16.43
C GLY A 32 -18.54 13.83 -17.20
N ILE A 33 -19.19 14.91 -17.62
CA ILE A 33 -18.51 16.07 -18.24
C ILE A 33 -18.70 17.32 -17.41
N TYR A 34 -17.59 18.01 -17.12
CA TYR A 34 -17.60 19.29 -16.44
C TYR A 34 -17.78 20.46 -17.42
N GLY A 35 -18.64 21.42 -17.06
CA GLY A 35 -18.83 22.67 -17.82
C GLY A 35 -19.71 22.52 -19.04
N ALA A 36 -20.77 21.71 -18.93
CA ALA A 36 -21.76 21.56 -20.00
C ALA A 36 -22.48 22.91 -20.27
N PRO A 37 -22.79 23.23 -21.54
CA PRO A 37 -23.41 24.50 -21.90
C PRO A 37 -24.82 24.63 -21.30
N ALA A 38 -25.26 25.86 -21.06
CA ALA A 38 -26.62 26.10 -20.55
C ALA A 38 -27.70 25.77 -21.59
N ASP A 39 -27.39 26.03 -22.87
CA ASP A 39 -28.29 25.80 -24.00
C ASP A 39 -27.83 24.60 -24.84
N LEU A 40 -28.81 23.80 -25.28
CA LEU A 40 -28.60 22.66 -26.17
C LEU A 40 -28.97 23.10 -27.59
N SER A 41 -27.98 23.49 -28.38
CA SER A 41 -28.17 23.68 -29.83
C SER A 41 -28.58 22.36 -30.49
N ASP A 42 -29.12 22.44 -31.71
CA ASP A 42 -29.56 21.24 -32.44
C ASP A 42 -28.40 20.24 -32.66
N ASP A 43 -27.18 20.73 -32.81
CA ASP A 43 -25.94 19.95 -32.98
C ASP A 43 -25.26 19.55 -31.66
N SER A 44 -25.88 19.82 -30.51
CA SER A 44 -25.27 19.53 -29.20
C SER A 44 -25.07 18.02 -29.00
N PRO A 45 -23.88 17.57 -28.52
CA PRO A 45 -23.64 16.17 -28.23
C PRO A 45 -24.47 15.65 -27.04
N PHE A 46 -25.21 16.51 -26.34
CA PHE A 46 -26.03 16.16 -25.20
C PHE A 46 -27.53 16.05 -25.50
N ARG A 47 -27.95 16.21 -26.76
CA ARG A 47 -29.37 16.07 -27.14
C ARG A 47 -29.70 14.61 -27.43
N LYS A 48 -30.84 14.12 -26.91
CA LYS A 48 -31.34 12.75 -27.17
C LYS A 48 -31.41 12.46 -28.68
N GLY A 49 -30.78 11.37 -29.09
CA GLY A 49 -30.55 10.98 -30.48
C GLY A 49 -29.18 10.30 -30.66
N ALA A 50 -28.79 10.02 -31.91
CA ALA A 50 -27.60 9.22 -32.24
C ALA A 50 -26.29 9.77 -31.63
N THR A 51 -26.14 11.09 -31.47
CA THR A 51 -24.91 11.73 -30.97
C THR A 51 -24.72 11.60 -29.45
N ALA A 52 -25.76 11.80 -28.64
CA ALA A 52 -25.66 11.61 -27.18
C ALA A 52 -25.47 10.14 -26.80
N GLU A 53 -26.18 9.22 -27.47
CA GLU A 53 -25.97 7.78 -27.30
C GLU A 53 -24.58 7.33 -27.77
N SER A 54 -24.05 7.93 -28.86
CA SER A 54 -22.70 7.62 -29.35
C SER A 54 -21.58 8.11 -28.43
N SER A 55 -21.86 9.04 -27.52
CA SER A 55 -20.87 9.62 -26.61
C SER A 55 -20.67 8.83 -25.31
N GLY A 56 -21.64 7.97 -24.96
CA GLY A 56 -21.68 7.22 -23.70
C GLY A 56 -21.81 8.06 -22.43
N VAL A 57 -21.87 9.39 -22.53
CA VAL A 57 -21.97 10.29 -21.37
C VAL A 57 -23.35 10.18 -20.75
N ASN A 58 -23.38 9.99 -19.44
CA ASN A 58 -24.62 9.88 -18.67
C ASN A 58 -24.68 10.86 -17.50
N ALA A 59 -23.66 11.69 -17.30
CA ALA A 59 -23.65 12.74 -16.30
C ALA A 59 -23.06 14.07 -16.78
N VAL A 60 -23.56 15.18 -16.25
CA VAL A 60 -23.10 16.53 -16.60
C VAL A 60 -23.01 17.44 -15.38
N PHE A 61 -22.03 18.36 -15.39
CA PHE A 61 -22.02 19.51 -14.50
C PHE A 61 -22.51 20.75 -15.24
N VAL A 62 -23.59 21.35 -14.72
CA VAL A 62 -24.27 22.49 -15.35
C VAL A 62 -24.26 23.72 -14.45
N SER A 63 -24.71 24.86 -15.00
CA SER A 63 -24.92 26.08 -14.21
C SER A 63 -25.98 25.87 -13.12
N GLN A 64 -25.90 26.62 -12.01
CA GLN A 64 -26.83 26.54 -10.87
C GLN A 64 -28.22 27.15 -11.15
N LYS A 65 -28.71 27.07 -12.40
CA LYS A 65 -30.01 27.59 -12.82
C LYS A 65 -31.01 26.44 -13.02
N ASN A 66 -32.25 26.66 -12.58
CA ASN A 66 -33.33 25.65 -12.65
C ASN A 66 -33.59 25.15 -14.08
N ASP A 67 -33.58 26.05 -15.06
CA ASP A 67 -33.83 25.76 -16.47
C ASP A 67 -32.74 24.84 -17.06
N ALA A 68 -31.47 25.12 -16.76
CA ALA A 68 -30.36 24.27 -17.16
C ALA A 68 -30.48 22.87 -16.54
N VAL A 69 -30.77 22.77 -15.24
CA VAL A 69 -30.92 21.47 -14.56
C VAL A 69 -32.06 20.65 -15.18
N ARG A 70 -33.26 21.23 -15.29
CA ARG A 70 -34.43 20.54 -15.86
C ARG A 70 -34.16 20.05 -17.27
N ARG A 71 -33.56 20.91 -18.11
CA ARG A 71 -33.25 20.57 -19.50
C ARG A 71 -32.41 19.30 -19.61
N TYR A 72 -31.35 19.14 -18.82
CA TYR A 72 -30.54 17.93 -18.85
C TYR A 72 -31.22 16.72 -18.19
N LYS A 73 -32.03 16.93 -17.15
CA LYS A 73 -32.83 15.85 -16.53
C LYS A 73 -33.88 15.28 -17.49
N GLU A 74 -34.53 16.13 -18.29
CA GLU A 74 -35.45 15.71 -19.37
C GLU A 74 -34.73 14.88 -20.45
N GLN A 75 -33.45 15.17 -20.70
CA GLN A 75 -32.58 14.36 -21.57
C GLN A 75 -32.07 13.07 -20.89
N GLY A 76 -32.41 12.81 -19.62
CA GLY A 76 -32.08 11.57 -18.90
C GLY A 76 -30.69 11.53 -18.27
N PHE A 77 -29.97 12.66 -18.19
CA PHE A 77 -28.66 12.71 -17.54
C PHE A 77 -28.77 12.73 -16.01
N LYS A 78 -27.74 12.22 -15.34
CA LYS A 78 -27.43 12.65 -13.97
C LYS A 78 -26.88 14.07 -14.02
N VAL A 79 -27.43 14.97 -13.21
CA VAL A 79 -27.08 16.39 -13.23
C VAL A 79 -26.43 16.77 -11.91
N PHE A 80 -25.23 17.29 -12.00
CA PHE A 80 -24.45 17.76 -10.87
C PHE A 80 -24.23 19.27 -10.97
N ILE A 81 -24.00 19.91 -9.83
CA ILE A 81 -23.58 21.31 -9.77
C ILE A 81 -22.32 21.42 -8.91
N SER A 82 -21.45 22.37 -9.27
CA SER A 82 -20.26 22.69 -8.47
C SER A 82 -20.48 23.97 -7.67
N VAL A 83 -20.04 23.96 -6.42
CA VAL A 83 -20.11 25.10 -5.50
C VAL A 83 -18.70 25.41 -4.99
N ASN A 84 -18.25 26.64 -5.22
CA ASN A 84 -17.01 27.13 -4.64
C ASN A 84 -17.17 27.30 -3.11
N ALA A 85 -16.34 26.59 -2.36
CA ALA A 85 -16.29 26.68 -0.90
C ALA A 85 -15.44 27.87 -0.44
N PHE A 86 -14.15 27.90 -0.79
CA PHE A 86 -13.19 28.90 -0.28
C PHE A 86 -12.26 29.49 -1.34
N GLY A 87 -12.55 29.35 -2.64
CA GLY A 87 -11.68 29.81 -3.72
C GLY A 87 -11.96 31.25 -4.18
N GLY A 88 -10.92 31.91 -4.68
CA GLY A 88 -11.02 33.24 -5.29
C GLY A 88 -11.17 34.40 -4.30
N LYS A 89 -11.24 35.62 -4.86
CA LYS A 89 -11.21 36.88 -4.11
C LYS A 89 -12.57 37.49 -3.77
N ARG A 90 -13.68 36.93 -4.28
CA ARG A 90 -15.04 37.53 -4.15
C ARG A 90 -15.45 37.77 -2.70
N ALA A 91 -15.01 36.91 -1.78
CA ALA A 91 -15.30 37.08 -0.36
C ALA A 91 -14.64 38.34 0.22
N TRP A 92 -13.49 38.78 -0.32
CA TRP A 92 -12.75 39.93 0.19
C TRP A 92 -13.50 41.25 -0.03
N ASP A 93 -14.27 41.34 -1.12
CA ASP A 93 -15.07 42.52 -1.43
C ASP A 93 -16.22 42.70 -0.41
N LYS A 94 -16.87 41.59 -0.04
CA LYS A 94 -17.99 41.58 0.92
C LYS A 94 -17.52 41.58 2.37
N TYR A 95 -16.43 40.88 2.66
CA TYR A 95 -15.86 40.69 3.98
C TYR A 95 -14.33 40.86 3.92
N PRO A 96 -13.80 42.09 4.05
CA PRO A 96 -12.37 42.34 3.90
C PRO A 96 -11.46 41.55 4.86
N ASP A 97 -11.95 41.16 6.04
CA ASP A 97 -11.26 40.34 7.04
C ASP A 97 -11.32 38.83 6.74
N SER A 98 -12.00 38.44 5.65
CA SER A 98 -11.96 37.07 5.12
C SER A 98 -10.68 36.77 4.33
N ARG A 99 -9.90 37.81 3.99
CA ARG A 99 -8.62 37.71 3.30
C ARG A 99 -7.58 37.00 4.18
N PRO A 100 -6.98 35.88 3.71
CA PRO A 100 -5.99 35.14 4.49
C PRO A 100 -4.73 35.95 4.82
N VAL A 101 -4.14 35.67 5.98
CA VAL A 101 -2.83 36.20 6.40
C VAL A 101 -1.79 35.09 6.27
N LYS A 102 -0.68 35.38 5.59
CA LYS A 102 0.41 34.44 5.34
C LYS A 102 1.30 34.27 6.57
N ALA A 103 2.10 33.21 6.58
CA ALA A 103 3.09 32.95 7.63
C ALA A 103 4.15 34.06 7.80
N ASN A 104 4.32 34.94 6.81
CA ASN A 104 5.19 36.13 6.92
C ASN A 104 4.46 37.37 7.46
N GLY A 105 3.18 37.25 7.85
CA GLY A 105 2.36 38.33 8.40
C GLY A 105 1.65 39.22 7.37
N LYS A 106 1.99 39.12 6.08
CA LYS A 106 1.32 39.87 5.00
C LYS A 106 -0.03 39.26 4.63
N LYS A 107 -0.94 40.06 4.06
CA LYS A 107 -2.20 39.52 3.52
C LYS A 107 -1.96 38.88 2.15
N LEU A 108 -2.64 37.78 1.87
CA LEU A 108 -2.54 37.06 0.60
C LEU A 108 -3.01 37.94 -0.57
N GLY A 109 -2.18 38.13 -1.60
CA GLY A 109 -2.44 39.02 -2.74
C GLY A 109 -1.73 40.37 -2.66
N GLU A 110 -0.93 40.62 -1.62
CA GLU A 110 -0.09 41.83 -1.51
C GLU A 110 1.22 41.70 -2.31
N ASP A 111 1.73 40.47 -2.45
CA ASP A 111 2.92 40.19 -3.23
C ASP A 111 2.54 39.76 -4.66
N LYS A 112 3.31 40.16 -5.68
CA LYS A 112 3.04 39.79 -7.09
C LYS A 112 3.01 38.28 -7.32
N SER A 113 3.76 37.52 -6.51
CA SER A 113 3.81 36.05 -6.52
C SER A 113 2.47 35.40 -6.13
N ASP A 114 1.59 36.12 -5.44
CA ASP A 114 0.32 35.59 -4.93
C ASP A 114 -0.78 35.54 -6.02
N LYS A 115 -0.50 36.08 -7.22
CA LYS A 115 -1.46 36.11 -8.33
C LYS A 115 -1.91 34.70 -8.70
N GLY A 116 -3.22 34.46 -8.73
CA GLY A 116 -3.81 33.15 -9.01
C GLY A 116 -3.90 32.22 -7.80
N GLN A 117 -3.35 32.61 -6.64
CA GLN A 117 -3.43 31.86 -5.39
C GLN A 117 -4.59 32.31 -4.50
N GLU A 118 -5.51 33.16 -5.01
CA GLU A 118 -6.53 33.82 -4.20
C GLU A 118 -7.54 32.84 -3.59
N GLY A 119 -7.93 33.10 -2.35
CA GLY A 119 -8.90 32.29 -1.62
C GLY A 119 -9.35 32.96 -0.32
N THR A 120 -10.26 32.31 0.38
CA THR A 120 -10.93 32.83 1.58
C THR A 120 -10.49 32.06 2.81
N CYS A 121 -10.33 32.74 3.94
CA CYS A 121 -9.99 32.11 5.22
C CYS A 121 -11.10 31.12 5.64
N PRO A 122 -10.83 29.80 5.77
CA PRO A 122 -11.86 28.80 6.06
C PRO A 122 -12.56 28.94 7.42
N THR A 123 -12.01 29.74 8.33
CA THR A 123 -12.61 30.05 9.64
C THR A 123 -13.49 31.29 9.65
N HIS A 124 -13.61 32.00 8.52
CA HIS A 124 -14.41 33.22 8.44
C HIS A 124 -15.91 32.92 8.60
N VAL A 125 -16.47 33.29 9.76
CA VAL A 125 -17.81 32.88 10.22
C VAL A 125 -18.90 33.24 9.22
N LYS A 126 -19.00 34.51 8.80
CA LYS A 126 -20.05 34.96 7.88
C LYS A 126 -19.93 34.39 6.48
N TRP A 127 -18.72 34.05 6.04
CA TRP A 127 -18.53 33.40 4.75
C TRP A 127 -18.98 31.94 4.81
N ARG A 128 -18.59 31.19 5.86
CA ARG A 128 -19.09 29.83 6.09
C ARG A 128 -20.61 29.79 6.14
N GLU A 129 -21.23 30.66 6.94
CA GLU A 129 -22.69 30.79 7.00
C GLU A 129 -23.31 31.06 5.62
N ASP A 130 -22.75 32.00 4.85
CA ASP A 130 -23.24 32.33 3.50
C ASP A 130 -23.11 31.15 2.54
N ARG A 131 -22.03 30.36 2.62
CA ARG A 131 -21.85 29.17 1.78
C ARG A 131 -22.80 28.05 2.18
N LEU A 132 -22.96 27.77 3.47
CA LEU A 132 -23.91 26.76 3.95
C LEU A 132 -25.35 27.14 3.61
N ARG A 133 -25.74 28.41 3.79
CA ARG A 133 -27.06 28.92 3.36
C ARG A 133 -27.26 28.77 1.85
N HIS A 134 -26.24 29.08 1.05
CA HIS A 134 -26.29 28.93 -0.41
C HIS A 134 -26.47 27.46 -0.82
N ILE A 135 -25.69 26.55 -0.23
CA ILE A 135 -25.78 25.11 -0.51
C ILE A 135 -27.15 24.57 -0.10
N LYS A 136 -27.64 24.94 1.09
CA LYS A 136 -29.00 24.58 1.54
C LYS A 136 -30.05 25.08 0.56
N HIS A 137 -29.97 26.35 0.15
CA HIS A 137 -30.90 26.92 -0.83
C HIS A 137 -30.88 26.16 -2.17
N LEU A 138 -29.70 25.83 -2.68
CA LEU A 138 -29.56 25.02 -3.89
C LEU A 138 -30.18 23.63 -3.71
N ALA A 139 -29.92 22.95 -2.58
CA ALA A 139 -30.51 21.65 -2.31
C ALA A 139 -32.04 21.72 -2.18
N ASP A 140 -32.58 22.77 -1.53
CA ASP A 140 -34.02 22.99 -1.37
C ASP A 140 -34.74 23.27 -2.70
N VAL A 141 -34.09 24.02 -3.61
CA VAL A 141 -34.70 24.49 -4.87
C VAL A 141 -34.44 23.53 -6.02
N LEU A 142 -33.23 23.00 -6.11
CA LEU A 142 -32.79 22.13 -7.20
C LEU A 142 -32.84 20.65 -6.84
N GLY A 143 -32.98 20.25 -5.57
CA GLY A 143 -32.98 18.85 -5.14
C GLY A 143 -34.36 18.18 -5.12
N LYS A 144 -35.39 18.79 -5.71
CA LYS A 144 -36.76 18.25 -5.80
C LYS A 144 -37.03 17.72 -7.22
N ASP A 145 -38.01 16.82 -7.36
CA ASP A 145 -38.59 16.27 -8.60
C ASP A 145 -37.89 16.64 -9.91
N GLN A 146 -37.17 15.68 -10.52
CA GLN A 146 -36.29 15.91 -11.67
C GLN A 146 -35.22 16.97 -11.42
N GLY A 147 -34.66 16.96 -10.21
CA GLY A 147 -33.63 17.86 -9.73
C GLY A 147 -32.20 17.36 -9.92
N ILE A 148 -31.24 18.01 -9.26
CA ILE A 148 -29.83 17.60 -9.23
C ILE A 148 -29.67 16.25 -8.51
N ASP A 149 -28.70 15.46 -8.97
CA ASP A 149 -28.30 14.19 -8.38
C ASP A 149 -27.12 14.35 -7.39
N GLY A 150 -26.53 15.54 -7.34
CA GLY A 150 -25.39 15.81 -6.45
C GLY A 150 -24.81 17.21 -6.53
N ILE A 151 -24.04 17.54 -5.49
CA ILE A 151 -23.29 18.80 -5.33
C ILE A 151 -21.81 18.46 -5.13
N TRP A 152 -20.94 19.10 -5.93
CA TRP A 152 -19.50 19.03 -5.73
C TRP A 152 -18.97 20.29 -5.05
N LEU A 153 -18.20 20.13 -3.99
CA LEU A 153 -17.44 21.23 -3.41
C LEU A 153 -16.13 21.41 -4.15
N ASP A 154 -15.93 22.60 -4.71
CA ASP A 154 -14.68 23.05 -5.31
C ASP A 154 -13.95 24.00 -4.35
N TYR A 155 -12.62 24.04 -4.42
CA TYR A 155 -11.76 24.81 -3.51
C TYR A 155 -12.04 24.53 -2.02
N ILE A 156 -12.38 23.30 -1.67
CA ILE A 156 -12.58 22.86 -0.27
C ILE A 156 -11.22 22.60 0.42
N ARG A 157 -10.45 23.68 0.55
CA ARG A 157 -9.06 23.70 1.05
C ARG A 157 -8.64 25.12 1.42
N TYR A 158 -7.47 25.27 2.04
CA TYR A 158 -6.80 26.56 2.17
C TYR A 158 -6.26 27.04 0.79
N PRO A 159 -6.07 28.36 0.60
CA PRO A 159 -5.65 28.93 -0.68
C PRO A 159 -4.35 28.34 -1.23
N GLY A 160 -4.25 28.27 -2.57
CA GLY A 160 -3.05 27.82 -3.27
C GLY A 160 -3.35 27.37 -4.70
N PHE A 161 -2.42 27.68 -5.61
CA PHE A 161 -2.47 27.29 -7.01
C PHE A 161 -1.56 26.09 -7.28
N TRP A 162 -2.14 25.00 -7.77
CA TRP A 162 -1.47 23.70 -7.90
C TRP A 162 -1.38 23.20 -9.34
N GLU A 163 -2.17 23.75 -10.27
CA GLU A 163 -2.33 23.32 -11.68
C GLU A 163 -1.15 23.79 -12.55
N THR A 164 0.07 23.53 -12.11
CA THR A 164 1.31 23.90 -12.78
C THR A 164 2.42 22.92 -12.41
N GLN A 165 3.48 22.90 -13.21
CA GLN A 165 4.64 22.03 -13.00
C GLN A 165 5.43 22.37 -11.73
N LYS A 166 5.44 23.64 -11.31
CA LYS A 166 6.17 24.13 -10.15
C LYS A 166 5.24 24.95 -9.24
N PRO A 167 4.37 24.27 -8.49
CA PRO A 167 3.38 24.95 -7.65
C PRO A 167 4.06 25.58 -6.44
N GLU A 168 3.73 26.84 -6.16
CA GLU A 168 4.10 27.55 -4.93
C GLU A 168 2.84 27.76 -4.10
N ILE A 169 2.77 27.12 -2.94
CA ILE A 169 1.58 27.17 -2.08
C ILE A 169 1.84 28.11 -0.90
N PRO A 170 0.96 29.10 -0.66
CA PRO A 170 1.15 30.04 0.42
C PRO A 170 0.77 29.39 1.75
N ASP A 171 1.62 29.52 2.76
CA ASP A 171 1.28 29.07 4.10
C ASP A 171 0.32 30.06 4.77
N THR A 172 -0.95 29.65 4.86
CA THR A 172 -2.06 30.42 5.42
C THR A 172 -2.91 29.52 6.33
N CYS A 173 -3.76 30.06 7.22
CA CYS A 173 -4.05 31.45 7.51
C CYS A 173 -3.71 31.78 8.96
N TYR A 174 -2.82 32.75 9.19
CA TYR A 174 -2.35 33.21 10.50
C TYR A 174 -3.06 34.49 10.98
N CYS A 175 -4.30 34.73 10.52
CA CYS A 175 -5.08 35.87 10.99
C CYS A 175 -5.44 35.70 12.48
N GLU A 176 -5.68 36.80 13.18
CA GLU A 176 -6.01 36.82 14.62
C GLU A 176 -7.13 35.83 14.98
N ARG A 177 -8.18 35.75 14.16
CA ARG A 177 -9.28 34.78 14.32
C ARG A 177 -8.78 33.33 14.31
N CYS A 178 -7.90 32.95 13.38
CA CYS A 178 -7.37 31.60 13.33
C CYS A 178 -6.50 31.29 14.55
N LEU A 179 -5.65 32.23 14.95
CA LEU A 179 -4.79 32.07 16.13
C LEU A 179 -5.63 31.90 17.40
N ASN A 180 -6.67 32.73 17.60
CA ASN A 180 -7.55 32.64 18.76
C ASN A 180 -8.35 31.32 18.79
N LYS A 181 -8.92 30.89 17.66
CA LYS A 181 -9.63 29.61 17.58
C LYS A 181 -8.70 28.43 17.81
N PHE A 182 -7.50 28.42 17.24
CA PHE A 182 -6.53 27.36 17.48
C PHE A 182 -6.17 27.24 18.97
N GLN A 183 -5.90 28.37 19.63
CA GLN A 183 -5.60 28.37 21.06
C GLN A 183 -6.77 27.82 21.89
N ALA A 184 -8.01 28.21 21.56
CA ALA A 184 -9.21 27.73 22.24
C ALA A 184 -9.46 26.23 21.99
N ASP A 185 -9.43 25.79 20.72
CA ASP A 185 -9.78 24.43 20.30
C ASP A 185 -8.73 23.40 20.74
N ARG A 186 -7.43 23.78 20.68
CA ARG A 186 -6.32 22.88 21.03
C ARG A 186 -5.78 23.06 22.44
N LYS A 187 -6.27 24.07 23.17
CA LYS A 187 -5.78 24.42 24.52
C LYS A 187 -4.26 24.66 24.56
N ILE A 188 -3.71 25.21 23.46
CA ILE A 188 -2.30 25.59 23.33
C ILE A 188 -2.22 27.10 23.45
N ILE A 189 -1.34 27.62 24.31
CA ILE A 189 -1.19 29.06 24.52
C ILE A 189 -0.01 29.57 23.69
N ILE A 190 -0.29 30.46 22.74
CA ILE A 190 0.74 31.19 22.01
C ILE A 190 1.19 32.36 22.90
N PRO A 191 2.50 32.63 23.03
CA PRO A 191 2.96 33.74 23.86
C PRO A 191 2.32 35.07 23.41
N PRO A 192 1.80 35.89 24.35
CA PRO A 192 1.06 37.11 24.02
C PRO A 192 1.95 38.14 23.31
N GLY A 193 1.30 39.08 22.60
CA GLY A 193 1.96 40.18 21.90
C GLY A 193 2.63 39.83 20.57
N LYS A 194 2.54 38.56 20.13
CA LYS A 194 3.09 38.13 18.83
C LYS A 194 2.24 38.61 17.67
N ILE A 195 2.87 39.24 16.68
CA ILE A 195 2.24 39.48 15.38
C ILE A 195 2.14 38.16 14.59
N ALA A 196 1.31 38.13 13.55
CA ALA A 196 1.00 36.91 12.79
C ALA A 196 2.25 36.12 12.33
N GLY A 197 3.30 36.80 11.84
CA GLY A 197 4.52 36.13 11.41
C GLY A 197 5.33 35.50 12.56
N GLU A 198 5.38 36.16 13.71
CA GLU A 198 6.02 35.63 14.91
C GLU A 198 5.25 34.45 15.51
N ALA A 199 3.91 34.55 15.50
CA ALA A 199 3.04 33.45 15.90
C ALA A 199 3.21 32.23 14.97
N ALA A 200 3.30 32.45 13.65
CA ALA A 200 3.55 31.38 12.69
C ALA A 200 4.89 30.68 12.94
N SER A 201 5.96 31.45 13.15
CA SER A 201 7.28 30.91 13.49
C SER A 201 7.25 30.10 14.80
N TRP A 202 6.57 30.60 15.82
CA TRP A 202 6.41 29.91 17.09
C TRP A 202 5.62 28.61 16.94
N ILE A 203 4.50 28.62 16.21
CA ILE A 203 3.69 27.42 15.95
C ILE A 203 4.51 26.37 15.21
N ASN A 204 5.18 26.75 14.12
CA ASN A 204 6.00 25.83 13.34
C ASN A 204 7.10 25.15 14.16
N LYS A 205 7.62 25.86 15.19
CA LYS A 205 8.64 25.34 16.09
C LYS A 205 8.08 24.42 17.19
N ASN A 206 6.92 24.75 17.76
CA ASN A 206 6.47 24.13 19.02
C ASN A 206 5.29 23.16 18.85
N CYS A 207 4.42 23.38 17.87
CA CYS A 207 3.21 22.58 17.66
C CYS A 207 2.77 22.50 16.18
N PRO A 208 3.68 22.17 15.25
CA PRO A 208 3.36 22.14 13.81
C PRO A 208 2.29 21.09 13.47
N TYR A 209 2.32 19.93 14.13
CA TYR A 209 1.34 18.87 13.91
C TYR A 209 -0.05 19.29 14.36
N GLU A 210 -0.18 19.87 15.55
CA GLU A 210 -1.45 20.29 16.13
C GLU A 210 -2.10 21.41 15.30
N TRP A 211 -1.28 22.33 14.79
CA TRP A 211 -1.72 23.38 13.86
C TRP A 211 -2.24 22.80 12.55
N MET A 212 -1.47 21.90 11.92
CA MET A 212 -1.90 21.21 10.70
C MET A 212 -3.20 20.43 10.92
N ALA A 213 -3.28 19.64 12.00
CA ALA A 213 -4.47 18.85 12.32
C ALA A 213 -5.68 19.76 12.60
N TRP A 214 -5.47 20.90 13.26
CA TRP A 214 -6.52 21.90 13.45
C TRP A 214 -6.99 22.51 12.12
N LYS A 215 -6.07 22.87 11.22
CA LYS A 215 -6.42 23.38 9.88
C LYS A 215 -7.25 22.37 9.10
N LYS A 216 -6.87 21.09 9.08
CA LYS A 216 -7.65 20.00 8.45
C LYS A 216 -9.06 19.91 9.01
N GLU A 217 -9.19 20.02 10.34
CA GLU A 217 -10.48 19.97 11.00
C GLU A 217 -11.41 21.14 10.59
N GLN A 218 -10.89 22.32 10.25
CA GLN A 218 -11.72 23.42 9.74
C GLN A 218 -12.34 23.10 8.36
N ILE A 219 -11.66 22.29 7.56
CA ILE A 219 -12.16 21.79 6.27
C ILE A 219 -13.12 20.63 6.50
N ASN A 220 -12.73 19.63 7.28
CA ASN A 220 -13.53 18.44 7.55
C ASN A 220 -14.87 18.78 8.22
N SER A 221 -14.88 19.70 9.20
CA SER A 221 -16.11 20.18 9.83
C SER A 221 -17.06 20.84 8.83
N PHE A 222 -16.55 21.65 7.89
CA PHE A 222 -17.39 22.26 6.85
C PHE A 222 -18.02 21.20 5.94
N VAL A 223 -17.27 20.16 5.57
CA VAL A 223 -17.80 19.06 4.76
C VAL A 223 -18.85 18.27 5.54
N ARG A 224 -18.67 18.04 6.84
CA ARG A 224 -19.71 17.44 7.71
C ARG A 224 -20.97 18.30 7.78
N ASP A 225 -20.83 19.62 7.92
CA ASP A 225 -21.97 20.55 7.92
C ASP A 225 -22.75 20.44 6.60
N VAL A 226 -22.05 20.38 5.46
CA VAL A 226 -22.67 20.17 4.14
C VAL A 226 -23.35 18.81 4.04
N LYS A 227 -22.69 17.73 4.48
CA LYS A 227 -23.26 16.38 4.46
C LYS A 227 -24.55 16.31 5.28
N ALA A 228 -24.58 16.95 6.45
CA ALA A 228 -25.77 17.05 7.28
C ALA A 228 -26.91 17.82 6.60
N ILE A 229 -26.60 18.92 5.88
CA ILE A 229 -27.59 19.66 5.09
C ILE A 229 -28.20 18.76 4.01
N LEU A 230 -27.38 17.97 3.30
CA LEU A 230 -27.88 17.12 2.22
C LEU A 230 -28.66 15.89 2.73
N ALA A 231 -28.31 15.37 3.91
CA ALA A 231 -28.93 14.18 4.49
C ALA A 231 -30.41 14.35 4.89
N VAL A 232 -30.93 15.58 5.00
CA VAL A 232 -32.34 15.82 5.35
C VAL A 232 -33.29 15.68 4.16
N HIS A 233 -32.76 15.61 2.94
CA HIS A 233 -33.57 15.47 1.73
C HIS A 233 -33.97 14.01 1.52
N PRO A 234 -35.24 13.73 1.16
CA PRO A 234 -35.70 12.36 0.94
C PRO A 234 -35.01 11.71 -0.27
N GLU A 235 -34.75 12.50 -1.31
CA GLU A 235 -33.94 12.09 -2.45
C GLU A 235 -32.46 12.19 -2.09
N LYS A 236 -31.69 11.14 -2.40
CA LYS A 236 -30.25 11.11 -2.10
C LYS A 236 -29.50 12.08 -3.00
N ILE A 237 -29.02 13.18 -2.42
CA ILE A 237 -28.10 14.13 -3.08
C ILE A 237 -26.66 13.71 -2.79
N THR A 238 -25.92 13.33 -3.84
CA THR A 238 -24.51 12.91 -3.73
C THR A 238 -23.62 14.11 -3.37
N LEU A 239 -22.80 13.97 -2.32
CA LEU A 239 -21.75 14.93 -1.98
C LEU A 239 -20.42 14.49 -2.59
N GLY A 240 -19.93 15.25 -3.57
CA GLY A 240 -18.61 15.04 -4.15
C GLY A 240 -17.61 16.14 -3.80
N LEU A 241 -16.32 15.83 -3.84
CA LEU A 241 -15.25 16.79 -3.54
C LEU A 241 -14.19 16.78 -4.62
N PHE A 242 -13.83 17.94 -5.16
CA PHE A 242 -12.64 18.07 -6.01
C PHE A 242 -11.39 18.20 -5.15
N THR A 243 -10.44 17.28 -5.32
CA THR A 243 -9.21 17.24 -4.51
C THR A 243 -7.96 17.43 -5.36
N VAL A 244 -6.99 18.13 -4.78
CA VAL A 244 -5.66 18.26 -5.36
C VAL A 244 -5.02 16.88 -5.42
N PRO A 245 -4.52 16.44 -6.60
CA PRO A 245 -4.08 15.08 -6.85
C PRO A 245 -2.67 14.82 -6.31
N TRP A 246 -2.41 15.22 -5.06
CA TRP A 246 -1.11 15.11 -4.42
C TRP A 246 -1.06 14.00 -3.38
N ARG A 247 0.11 13.35 -3.32
CA ARG A 247 0.45 12.38 -2.27
C ARG A 247 0.93 13.08 -1.01
N LYS A 248 0.85 12.45 0.17
CA LYS A 248 1.47 13.05 1.38
C LYS A 248 3.00 12.99 1.31
N GLY A 249 3.52 12.02 0.53
CA GLY A 249 4.94 11.82 0.23
C GLY A 249 5.64 12.97 -0.49
N GLU A 250 4.90 13.81 -1.22
CA GLU A 250 5.49 14.81 -2.09
C GLU A 250 5.40 16.25 -1.55
N LYS A 251 6.28 17.11 -2.07
CA LYS A 251 6.27 18.56 -1.78
C LYS A 251 6.28 18.86 -0.27
N ASN A 252 7.05 18.07 0.49
CA ASN A 252 7.15 18.19 1.95
C ASN A 252 5.78 18.13 2.66
N ASN A 253 4.89 17.24 2.19
CA ASN A 253 3.53 17.05 2.70
C ASN A 253 2.68 18.34 2.66
N ALA A 254 2.85 19.16 1.62
CA ALA A 254 2.11 20.41 1.44
C ALA A 254 0.58 20.21 1.37
N ILE A 255 0.12 19.04 0.92
CA ILE A 255 -1.31 18.71 0.86
C ILE A 255 -1.96 18.75 2.26
N SER A 256 -1.26 18.26 3.28
CA SER A 256 -1.68 18.33 4.68
C SER A 256 -1.33 19.66 5.33
N TYR A 257 -0.06 20.09 5.21
CA TYR A 257 0.46 21.20 6.01
C TYR A 257 0.10 22.59 5.49
N LEU A 258 -0.13 22.75 4.19
CA LEU A 258 -0.43 24.05 3.58
C LEU A 258 -1.88 24.13 3.12
N LEU A 259 -2.33 23.16 2.31
CA LEU A 259 -3.68 23.14 1.77
C LEU A 259 -4.73 22.58 2.73
N ALA A 260 -4.30 21.79 3.72
CA ALA A 260 -5.15 21.08 4.68
C ALA A 260 -6.29 20.28 4.01
N GLN A 261 -6.01 19.66 2.87
CA GLN A 261 -6.96 18.88 2.09
C GLN A 261 -6.58 17.39 2.10
N ASP A 262 -6.96 16.70 3.17
CA ASP A 262 -6.70 15.27 3.30
C ASP A 262 -7.81 14.46 2.64
N SER A 263 -7.54 13.91 1.44
CA SER A 263 -8.55 13.17 0.67
C SER A 263 -9.06 11.93 1.41
N PHE A 264 -8.26 11.31 2.26
CA PHE A 264 -8.65 10.09 2.96
C PHE A 264 -9.61 10.39 4.11
N LEU A 265 -9.31 11.39 4.94
CA LEU A 265 -10.25 11.86 5.96
C LEU A 265 -11.55 12.41 5.34
N LEU A 266 -11.43 13.10 4.21
CA LEU A 266 -12.60 13.60 3.48
C LEU A 266 -13.45 12.49 2.88
N SER A 267 -12.83 11.38 2.47
CA SER A 267 -13.54 10.22 1.90
C SER A 267 -14.39 9.47 2.93
N GLU A 268 -14.12 9.64 4.23
CA GLU A 268 -14.98 9.10 5.30
C GLU A 268 -16.30 9.89 5.46
N ILE A 269 -16.38 11.11 4.89
CA ILE A 269 -17.53 12.01 5.02
C ILE A 269 -18.30 12.14 3.69
N ALA A 270 -17.58 12.27 2.57
CA ALA A 270 -18.15 12.45 1.24
C ALA A 270 -18.59 11.13 0.60
N ASP A 271 -19.52 11.21 -0.34
CA ASP A 271 -19.92 10.03 -1.13
C ASP A 271 -18.92 9.75 -2.26
N VAL A 272 -18.27 10.80 -2.77
CA VAL A 272 -17.29 10.72 -3.86
C VAL A 272 -16.11 11.66 -3.61
N VAL A 273 -14.90 11.17 -3.86
CA VAL A 273 -13.72 12.02 -4.06
C VAL A 273 -13.30 12.02 -5.53
N SER A 274 -13.00 13.21 -6.06
CA SER A 274 -12.63 13.42 -7.45
C SER A 274 -11.25 14.08 -7.54
N PRO A 275 -10.16 13.28 -7.50
CA PRO A 275 -8.81 13.82 -7.69
C PRO A 275 -8.67 14.41 -9.09
N MET A 276 -8.14 15.63 -9.18
CA MET A 276 -8.03 16.39 -10.43
C MET A 276 -6.78 16.00 -11.23
N LEU A 277 -6.85 14.90 -11.97
CA LEU A 277 -5.72 14.27 -12.67
C LEU A 277 -5.38 14.96 -14.01
N TYR A 278 -4.95 16.22 -13.95
CA TYR A 278 -4.55 17.03 -15.12
C TYR A 278 -3.07 16.80 -15.45
N HIS A 279 -2.76 15.61 -15.98
CA HIS A 279 -1.38 15.16 -16.13
C HIS A 279 -0.50 16.11 -16.96
N LYS A 280 -1.01 16.66 -18.07
CA LYS A 280 -0.25 17.58 -18.94
C LYS A 280 0.04 18.91 -18.25
N MET A 281 -0.97 19.49 -17.58
CA MET A 281 -0.83 20.74 -16.83
C MET A 281 0.20 20.61 -15.70
N CYS A 282 0.20 19.45 -15.04
CA CYS A 282 1.16 19.12 -13.99
C CYS A 282 2.52 18.62 -14.50
N GLY A 283 2.76 18.54 -15.81
CA GLY A 283 4.02 18.06 -16.40
C GLY A 283 4.31 16.58 -16.11
N ARG A 284 3.28 15.75 -16.02
CA ARG A 284 3.35 14.31 -15.77
C ARG A 284 3.05 13.50 -17.02
N ASP A 285 3.57 12.28 -17.08
CA ASP A 285 3.23 11.30 -18.11
C ASP A 285 1.79 10.78 -17.93
N VAL A 286 1.18 10.23 -18.99
CA VAL A 286 -0.20 9.72 -18.95
C VAL A 286 -0.38 8.49 -18.03
N ASP A 287 0.67 7.72 -17.72
CA ASP A 287 0.57 6.61 -16.77
C ASP A 287 0.40 7.13 -15.33
N TRP A 288 0.74 8.40 -15.06
CA TRP A 288 0.51 9.05 -13.76
C TRP A 288 -0.97 9.06 -13.39
N VAL A 289 -1.87 9.12 -14.39
CA VAL A 289 -3.32 9.03 -14.18
C VAL A 289 -3.68 7.69 -13.51
N GLY A 290 -3.15 6.58 -14.02
CA GLY A 290 -3.36 5.25 -13.43
C GLY A 290 -2.73 5.13 -12.04
N ARG A 291 -1.49 5.60 -11.87
CA ARG A 291 -0.78 5.58 -10.58
C ARG A 291 -1.53 6.34 -9.49
N MET A 292 -2.07 7.51 -9.81
CA MET A 292 -2.80 8.31 -8.83
C MET A 292 -4.20 7.75 -8.55
N THR A 293 -4.91 7.25 -9.56
CA THR A 293 -6.18 6.55 -9.35
C THR A 293 -6.02 5.37 -8.39
N GLN A 294 -4.99 4.53 -8.60
CA GLN A 294 -4.70 3.39 -7.73
C GLN A 294 -4.33 3.85 -6.31
N TYR A 295 -3.52 4.90 -6.18
CA TYR A 295 -3.16 5.51 -4.89
C TYR A 295 -4.38 5.95 -4.09
N TYR A 296 -5.36 6.62 -4.72
CA TYR A 296 -6.59 7.03 -4.03
C TYR A 296 -7.50 5.84 -3.72
N LYS A 297 -7.67 4.92 -4.67
CA LYS A 297 -8.58 3.78 -4.54
C LYS A 297 -8.18 2.81 -3.42
N GLU A 298 -6.90 2.71 -3.09
CA GLU A 298 -6.42 1.83 -2.01
C GLU A 298 -6.93 2.22 -0.62
N THR A 299 -7.15 3.52 -0.34
CA THR A 299 -7.48 3.99 1.02
C THR A 299 -8.76 4.80 1.11
N ALA A 300 -9.29 5.32 0.00
CA ALA A 300 -10.54 6.07 0.04
C ALA A 300 -11.69 5.21 0.59
N GLY A 301 -12.41 5.75 1.58
CA GLY A 301 -13.60 5.13 2.18
C GLY A 301 -14.88 5.32 1.36
N CYS A 302 -14.79 5.97 0.20
CA CYS A 302 -15.92 6.25 -0.69
C CYS A 302 -15.58 6.00 -2.16
N SER A 303 -16.50 6.32 -3.07
CA SER A 303 -16.26 6.15 -4.51
C SER A 303 -15.19 7.13 -5.00
N VAL A 304 -14.32 6.68 -5.91
CA VAL A 304 -13.27 7.49 -6.52
C VAL A 304 -13.63 7.74 -7.98
N TRP A 305 -13.94 8.99 -8.32
CA TRP A 305 -14.24 9.43 -9.69
C TRP A 305 -13.19 10.46 -10.14
N PRO A 306 -12.03 10.03 -10.67
CA PRO A 306 -11.00 10.94 -11.13
C PRO A 306 -11.55 11.88 -12.20
N ILE A 307 -11.14 13.14 -12.17
CA ILE A 307 -11.43 14.10 -13.23
C ILE A 307 -10.17 14.33 -14.07
N ILE A 308 -10.21 13.87 -15.32
CA ILE A 308 -9.06 13.97 -16.25
C ILE A 308 -9.21 15.20 -17.15
N GLN A 309 -8.10 15.75 -17.62
CA GLN A 309 -8.15 16.89 -18.54
C GLN A 309 -8.51 16.45 -19.98
N SER A 310 -9.17 17.33 -20.74
CA SER A 310 -9.38 17.19 -22.19
C SER A 310 -8.66 18.25 -23.01
N HIS A 311 -8.31 19.39 -22.39
CA HIS A 311 -7.54 20.46 -23.04
C HIS A 311 -6.12 20.02 -23.32
N ASP A 312 -5.56 20.50 -24.43
CA ASP A 312 -4.17 20.27 -24.85
C ASP A 312 -3.75 18.79 -25.02
N LEU A 313 -4.73 17.89 -25.18
CA LEU A 313 -4.51 16.48 -25.46
C LEU A 313 -4.87 16.13 -26.90
N ASN A 314 -4.16 15.15 -27.46
CA ASN A 314 -4.64 14.43 -28.64
C ASN A 314 -5.56 13.26 -28.22
N PRO A 315 -6.38 12.70 -29.14
CA PRO A 315 -7.32 11.65 -28.78
C PRO A 315 -6.71 10.37 -28.21
N ASP A 316 -5.53 9.96 -28.68
CA ASP A 316 -4.87 8.73 -28.21
C ASP A 316 -4.34 8.88 -26.78
N GLU A 317 -3.78 10.06 -26.46
CA GLU A 317 -3.34 10.40 -25.11
C GLU A 317 -4.54 10.48 -24.14
N PHE A 318 -5.66 11.07 -24.57
CA PHE A 318 -6.90 11.08 -23.80
C PHE A 318 -7.46 9.66 -23.59
N LYS A 319 -7.50 8.83 -24.65
CA LYS A 319 -7.93 7.44 -24.58
C LYS A 319 -7.08 6.66 -23.58
N LYS A 320 -5.75 6.83 -23.65
CA LYS A 320 -4.85 6.17 -22.71
C LYS A 320 -5.07 6.64 -21.26
N ALA A 321 -5.34 7.93 -21.03
CA ALA A 321 -5.71 8.43 -19.70
C ALA A 321 -6.99 7.78 -19.17
N ALA A 322 -8.04 7.70 -20.00
CA ALA A 322 -9.31 7.07 -19.65
C ALA A 322 -9.15 5.57 -19.35
N GLU A 323 -8.42 4.84 -20.21
CA GLU A 323 -8.10 3.43 -19.98
C GLU A 323 -7.30 3.22 -18.68
N ASN A 324 -6.36 4.11 -18.39
CA ASN A 324 -5.56 4.05 -17.16
C ASN A 324 -6.42 4.24 -15.91
N CYS A 325 -7.43 5.13 -15.94
CA CYS A 325 -8.42 5.25 -14.85
C CYS A 325 -9.17 3.95 -14.63
N GLY A 326 -9.70 3.33 -15.70
CA GLY A 326 -10.46 2.08 -15.62
C GLY A 326 -9.61 0.94 -15.09
N LYS A 327 -8.42 0.73 -15.66
CA LYS A 327 -7.44 -0.30 -15.26
C LYS A 327 -6.97 -0.15 -13.81
N ALA A 328 -6.92 1.08 -13.29
CA ALA A 328 -6.53 1.38 -11.91
C ALA A 328 -7.69 1.23 -10.89
N GLY A 329 -8.90 0.89 -11.34
CA GLY A 329 -10.04 0.61 -10.46
C GLY A 329 -10.90 1.82 -10.09
N ALA A 330 -10.92 2.88 -10.91
CA ALA A 330 -11.89 3.98 -10.74
C ALA A 330 -13.34 3.47 -10.79
N ASP A 331 -14.22 4.01 -9.93
CA ASP A 331 -15.65 3.65 -9.89
C ASP A 331 -16.48 4.41 -10.94
N GLY A 332 -15.88 5.45 -11.53
CA GLY A 332 -16.47 6.35 -12.52
C GLY A 332 -15.41 7.34 -12.99
N MET A 333 -15.70 8.13 -14.01
CA MET A 333 -14.75 9.10 -14.55
C MET A 333 -15.44 10.41 -14.92
N LEU A 334 -14.74 11.52 -14.66
CA LEU A 334 -15.15 12.86 -15.04
C LEU A 334 -14.14 13.45 -16.03
N VAL A 335 -14.58 14.41 -16.85
CA VAL A 335 -13.73 15.12 -17.82
C VAL A 335 -13.79 16.63 -17.61
N PHE A 336 -12.63 17.25 -17.45
CA PHE A 336 -12.42 18.71 -17.43
C PHE A 336 -11.75 19.18 -18.73
N SER A 337 -12.45 19.82 -19.67
CA SER A 337 -13.85 20.24 -19.62
C SER A 337 -14.55 20.02 -20.96
N CYS A 338 -15.86 20.26 -20.97
CA CYS A 338 -16.69 20.22 -22.17
C CYS A 338 -16.10 21.03 -23.33
N GLY A 339 -15.55 22.22 -23.07
CA GLY A 339 -14.92 23.04 -24.10
C GLY A 339 -13.70 22.38 -24.76
N GLY A 340 -12.93 21.58 -24.01
CA GLY A 340 -11.75 20.90 -24.54
C GLY A 340 -12.10 19.75 -25.49
N ILE A 341 -13.20 19.05 -25.22
CA ILE A 341 -13.69 17.92 -26.03
C ILE A 341 -14.58 18.37 -27.21
N ASN A 342 -15.20 19.55 -27.14
CA ASN A 342 -16.09 20.13 -28.17
C ASN A 342 -15.40 21.02 -29.21
N ASP A 343 -14.07 21.11 -29.19
CA ASP A 343 -13.33 21.90 -30.17
C ASP A 343 -13.44 21.29 -31.59
N SER A 344 -13.74 22.16 -32.56
CA SER A 344 -14.20 21.93 -33.95
C SER A 344 -13.35 21.04 -34.87
N LYS A 345 -12.26 20.42 -34.37
CA LYS A 345 -11.39 19.55 -35.15
C LYS A 345 -11.96 18.12 -35.19
N PHE A 346 -12.11 17.57 -36.40
CA PHE A 346 -12.66 16.22 -36.68
C PHE A 346 -12.09 15.10 -35.79
N GLU A 347 -10.83 15.22 -35.37
CA GLU A 347 -10.14 14.23 -34.54
C GLU A 347 -10.71 14.08 -33.12
N LYS A 348 -11.40 15.09 -32.57
CA LYS A 348 -11.93 15.06 -31.20
C LYS A 348 -13.20 14.22 -31.03
N LYS A 349 -13.85 13.77 -32.11
CA LYS A 349 -14.90 12.74 -32.05
C LYS A 349 -14.39 11.44 -31.39
N LYS A 350 -13.10 11.12 -31.59
CA LYS A 350 -12.45 9.95 -30.97
C LYS A 350 -12.30 10.08 -29.44
N MET A 351 -12.31 11.29 -28.88
CA MET A 351 -12.31 11.48 -27.43
C MET A 351 -13.65 11.11 -26.81
N TRP A 352 -14.76 11.42 -27.51
CA TRP A 352 -16.09 10.97 -27.11
C TRP A 352 -16.23 9.44 -27.18
N GLU A 353 -15.67 8.81 -28.20
CA GLU A 353 -15.59 7.35 -28.31
C GLU A 353 -14.76 6.76 -27.16
N ALA A 354 -13.60 7.34 -26.85
CA ALA A 354 -12.78 6.90 -25.72
C ALA A 354 -13.48 7.05 -24.36
N LEU A 355 -14.28 8.11 -24.19
CA LEU A 355 -15.09 8.31 -22.99
C LEU A 355 -16.22 7.28 -22.89
N ARG A 356 -16.89 6.97 -24.01
CA ARG A 356 -17.89 5.89 -24.07
C ARG A 356 -17.28 4.55 -23.72
N ASP A 357 -16.10 4.27 -24.25
CA ASP A 357 -15.40 2.99 -24.10
C ASP A 357 -14.73 2.83 -22.71
N PHE A 358 -14.75 3.87 -21.86
CA PHE A 358 -14.32 3.76 -20.46
C PHE A 358 -15.23 2.77 -19.72
N GLU A 359 -14.60 1.79 -19.07
CA GLU A 359 -15.25 0.90 -18.11
C GLU A 359 -14.39 0.76 -16.84
N PRO A 360 -15.01 0.67 -15.66
CA PRO A 360 -14.33 0.30 -14.42
C PRO A 360 -13.67 -1.06 -14.55
N GLN A 361 -12.67 -1.29 -13.72
CA GLN A 361 -12.02 -2.59 -13.65
C GLN A 361 -13.05 -3.68 -13.31
N GLU A 362 -13.22 -4.62 -14.23
CA GLU A 362 -14.18 -5.71 -14.08
C GLU A 362 -13.83 -6.61 -12.89
N ASN A 363 -14.84 -6.92 -12.07
CA ASN A 363 -14.75 -8.04 -11.13
C ASN A 363 -15.16 -9.34 -11.85
N LEU A 364 -14.26 -10.31 -11.84
CA LEU A 364 -14.45 -11.62 -12.49
C LEU A 364 -15.27 -12.59 -11.63
N ILE A 365 -15.42 -12.33 -10.33
CA ILE A 365 -16.27 -13.12 -9.44
C ILE A 365 -17.74 -12.76 -9.72
N ILE A 366 -18.58 -13.78 -9.91
CA ILE A 366 -20.02 -13.62 -10.10
C ILE A 366 -20.72 -13.47 -8.74
N ASN A 367 -21.63 -12.51 -8.62
CA ASN A 367 -22.32 -12.13 -7.37
C ASN A 367 -21.35 -11.88 -6.18
N PRO A 368 -20.41 -10.92 -6.30
CA PRO A 368 -19.48 -10.58 -5.23
C PRO A 368 -20.14 -9.82 -4.06
N GLY A 369 -21.36 -9.31 -4.26
CA GLY A 369 -22.17 -8.69 -3.20
C GLY A 369 -22.89 -9.71 -2.31
N PHE A 370 -22.79 -11.01 -2.62
CA PHE A 370 -23.46 -12.10 -1.92
C PHE A 370 -24.97 -11.90 -1.76
N GLU A 371 -25.60 -11.33 -2.78
CA GLU A 371 -27.03 -11.10 -2.76
C GLU A 371 -27.79 -12.44 -2.71
N PRO A 372 -28.73 -12.62 -1.75
CA PRO A 372 -29.47 -13.86 -1.59
C PRO A 372 -30.31 -14.17 -2.83
N LYS A 373 -30.44 -15.46 -3.13
CA LYS A 373 -31.42 -15.92 -4.12
C LYS A 373 -32.82 -15.70 -3.55
N GLN A 374 -33.77 -15.27 -4.38
CA GLN A 374 -35.17 -15.12 -3.99
C GLN A 374 -35.70 -16.42 -3.34
N GLY A 375 -36.19 -16.31 -2.10
CA GLY A 375 -36.69 -17.45 -1.31
C GLY A 375 -35.62 -18.35 -0.67
N SER A 376 -34.35 -17.95 -0.69
CA SER A 376 -33.23 -18.69 -0.07
C SER A 376 -32.40 -17.78 0.83
N VAL A 377 -31.79 -18.36 1.87
CA VAL A 377 -30.77 -17.70 2.70
C VAL A 377 -29.38 -17.70 2.05
N TYR A 378 -29.18 -18.43 0.94
CA TYR A 378 -27.90 -18.48 0.24
C TYR A 378 -27.84 -17.52 -0.96
N PRO A 379 -26.67 -16.96 -1.28
CA PRO A 379 -26.47 -16.09 -2.42
C PRO A 379 -26.69 -16.80 -3.75
N LYS A 380 -27.24 -16.05 -4.71
CA LYS A 380 -27.43 -16.53 -6.07
C LYS A 380 -26.08 -16.94 -6.68
N GLY A 381 -25.97 -18.19 -7.16
CA GLY A 381 -24.76 -18.70 -7.81
C GLY A 381 -23.68 -19.23 -6.86
N TRP A 382 -23.88 -19.13 -5.55
CA TRP A 382 -22.99 -19.71 -4.55
C TRP A 382 -23.57 -20.98 -3.96
N ARG A 383 -22.73 -21.96 -3.66
CA ARG A 383 -23.15 -23.25 -3.09
C ARG A 383 -22.23 -23.65 -1.92
N PRO A 384 -22.79 -24.08 -0.77
CA PRO A 384 -22.00 -24.70 0.28
C PRO A 384 -21.46 -26.05 -0.19
N GLY A 385 -20.36 -26.49 0.41
CA GLY A 385 -19.86 -27.84 0.26
C GLY A 385 -20.85 -28.84 0.86
N GLU A 386 -20.93 -30.01 0.25
CA GLU A 386 -21.80 -31.10 0.69
C GLU A 386 -20.96 -32.26 1.24
N SER A 387 -21.47 -32.90 2.29
CA SER A 387 -20.90 -34.12 2.87
C SER A 387 -22.01 -35.02 3.41
N GLU A 388 -21.80 -36.33 3.32
CA GLU A 388 -22.74 -37.38 3.73
C GLU A 388 -22.64 -37.74 5.21
N ILE A 389 -21.79 -37.04 5.98
CA ILE A 389 -21.59 -37.34 7.40
C ILE A 389 -22.72 -36.80 8.30
N ASP A 390 -22.66 -37.13 9.59
CA ASP A 390 -23.58 -36.67 10.64
C ASP A 390 -23.82 -35.15 10.56
N PRO A 391 -25.09 -34.67 10.47
CA PRO A 391 -25.43 -33.26 10.49
C PRO A 391 -24.79 -32.43 11.62
N ALA A 392 -24.58 -33.02 12.80
CA ALA A 392 -23.95 -32.34 13.94
C ALA A 392 -22.45 -32.06 13.74
N LEU A 393 -21.83 -32.77 12.79
CA LEU A 393 -20.41 -32.64 12.44
C LEU A 393 -20.20 -31.85 11.13
N LYS A 394 -21.28 -31.40 10.48
CA LYS A 394 -21.22 -30.59 9.26
C LYS A 394 -20.79 -29.16 9.53
N SER A 395 -20.25 -28.51 8.51
CA SER A 395 -19.95 -27.09 8.56
C SER A 395 -21.22 -26.26 8.57
N VAL A 396 -21.21 -25.16 9.32
CA VAL A 396 -22.31 -24.19 9.37
C VAL A 396 -21.96 -22.99 8.51
N PHE A 397 -22.93 -22.58 7.69
CA PHE A 397 -22.76 -21.49 6.74
C PHE A 397 -23.77 -20.38 7.00
N THR A 398 -23.29 -19.14 7.02
CA THR A 398 -24.12 -17.98 7.32
C THR A 398 -23.89 -16.86 6.32
N VAL A 399 -24.92 -16.04 6.10
CA VAL A 399 -24.82 -14.77 5.39
C VAL A 399 -25.28 -13.68 6.35
N LYS A 400 -24.43 -12.69 6.60
CA LYS A 400 -24.72 -11.58 7.51
C LYS A 400 -24.26 -10.27 6.90
N LYS A 401 -24.90 -9.15 7.26
CA LYS A 401 -24.33 -7.84 6.95
C LYS A 401 -23.08 -7.60 7.79
N ALA A 402 -22.12 -6.87 7.23
CA ALA A 402 -20.86 -6.55 7.90
C ALA A 402 -21.07 -5.90 9.28
N GLU A 403 -22.03 -4.98 9.38
CA GLU A 403 -22.39 -4.24 10.60
C GLU A 403 -22.93 -5.12 11.75
N GLU A 404 -23.38 -6.35 11.44
CA GLU A 404 -23.83 -7.31 12.45
C GLU A 404 -22.66 -8.06 13.12
N ILE A 405 -21.49 -8.05 12.47
CA ILE A 405 -20.29 -8.78 12.89
C ILE A 405 -19.26 -7.81 13.46
N ASP A 406 -18.95 -6.79 12.67
CA ASP A 406 -17.95 -5.77 13.00
C ASP A 406 -18.68 -4.51 13.48
N LYS A 407 -18.36 -4.09 14.71
CA LYS A 407 -18.93 -2.89 15.32
C LYS A 407 -18.17 -1.62 14.94
N ASP A 408 -17.13 -1.72 14.11
CA ASP A 408 -16.49 -0.55 13.54
C ASP A 408 -17.49 0.24 12.70
N GLU A 409 -17.74 1.48 13.14
CA GLU A 409 -18.71 2.38 12.54
C GLU A 409 -18.38 2.76 11.09
N ASN A 410 -17.18 2.46 10.58
CA ASN A 410 -16.72 2.87 9.25
C ASN A 410 -17.07 1.90 8.11
N MET A 411 -17.70 0.74 8.39
CA MET A 411 -17.92 -0.32 7.39
C MET A 411 -19.41 -0.66 7.23
N ARG A 412 -20.11 -0.03 6.26
CA ARG A 412 -21.59 0.06 6.35
C ARG A 412 -22.47 -0.54 5.26
N ASN A 413 -21.99 -1.25 4.22
CA ASN A 413 -22.98 -1.80 3.28
C ASN A 413 -22.54 -2.98 2.39
N PHE A 414 -22.21 -4.12 3.00
CA PHE A 414 -22.05 -5.37 2.25
C PHE A 414 -22.50 -6.58 3.05
N TYR A 415 -22.96 -7.62 2.35
CA TYR A 415 -23.12 -8.94 2.92
C TYR A 415 -21.76 -9.64 3.00
N SER A 416 -21.65 -10.57 3.94
CA SER A 416 -20.48 -11.41 4.17
C SER A 416 -20.88 -12.87 4.31
N LEU A 417 -19.99 -13.77 3.89
CA LEU A 417 -20.15 -15.21 4.00
C LEU A 417 -19.36 -15.75 5.17
N GLY A 418 -20.04 -16.36 6.13
CA GLY A 418 -19.43 -17.04 7.26
C GLY A 418 -19.33 -18.55 7.04
N ILE A 419 -18.15 -19.11 7.30
CA ILE A 419 -17.90 -20.56 7.30
C ILE A 419 -17.38 -20.98 8.69
N SER A 420 -18.24 -21.63 9.47
CA SER A 420 -17.85 -22.33 10.69
C SER A 420 -17.58 -23.79 10.34
N SER A 421 -16.31 -24.18 10.26
CA SER A 421 -15.96 -25.54 9.79
C SER A 421 -16.39 -26.58 10.81
N GLY A 422 -17.06 -27.62 10.33
CA GLY A 422 -17.27 -28.88 11.02
C GLY A 422 -16.12 -29.86 10.76
N TYR A 423 -16.32 -31.12 11.12
CA TYR A 423 -15.39 -32.23 10.87
C TYR A 423 -15.67 -32.96 9.54
N GLY A 424 -16.71 -32.55 8.80
CA GLY A 424 -17.15 -33.20 7.55
C GLY A 424 -16.38 -32.88 6.29
N ASN A 425 -15.30 -32.09 6.38
CA ASN A 425 -14.51 -31.61 5.24
C ASN A 425 -15.34 -30.90 4.15
N ASP A 426 -16.50 -30.39 4.54
CA ASP A 426 -17.49 -29.71 3.70
C ASP A 426 -17.41 -28.19 3.81
N GLY A 427 -16.53 -27.64 4.65
CA GLY A 427 -16.36 -26.21 4.95
C GLY A 427 -15.87 -25.36 3.78
N LYS A 428 -16.60 -25.37 2.67
CA LYS A 428 -16.26 -24.75 1.39
C LYS A 428 -17.47 -24.00 0.85
N TRP A 429 -17.23 -22.85 0.25
CA TRP A 429 -18.23 -22.08 -0.50
C TRP A 429 -17.72 -21.88 -1.91
N THR A 430 -18.44 -22.44 -2.87
CA THR A 430 -18.06 -22.39 -4.28
C THR A 430 -18.93 -21.38 -5.02
N GLY A 431 -18.28 -20.44 -5.69
CA GLY A 431 -18.85 -19.51 -6.65
C GLY A 431 -18.25 -19.70 -8.04
N SER A 432 -18.65 -18.85 -8.97
CA SER A 432 -18.19 -18.92 -10.36
C SER A 432 -17.37 -17.70 -10.75
N ILE A 433 -16.37 -17.94 -11.59
CA ILE A 433 -15.58 -16.92 -12.29
C ILE A 433 -16.14 -16.78 -13.72
N LYS A 434 -16.15 -15.57 -14.27
CA LYS A 434 -16.57 -15.33 -15.65
C LYS A 434 -15.78 -16.18 -16.66
N PRO A 435 -16.42 -16.79 -17.68
CA PRO A 435 -15.76 -17.74 -18.60
C PRO A 435 -14.53 -17.21 -19.35
N SER A 436 -14.48 -15.91 -19.67
CA SER A 436 -13.33 -15.24 -20.33
C SER A 436 -12.32 -14.66 -19.33
N GLY A 437 -12.49 -14.91 -18.04
CA GLY A 437 -11.77 -14.25 -16.97
C GLY A 437 -10.33 -14.69 -16.78
N CYS A 438 -10.00 -15.94 -17.13
CA CYS A 438 -8.64 -16.47 -17.09
C CYS A 438 -8.01 -16.30 -18.47
N ARG A 439 -6.88 -15.59 -18.57
CA ARG A 439 -6.02 -15.61 -19.76
C ARG A 439 -4.67 -16.15 -19.38
N ASP A 440 -4.20 -17.14 -20.14
CA ASP A 440 -3.01 -17.88 -19.79
C ASP A 440 -1.81 -16.94 -19.57
N ASP A 441 -1.09 -17.21 -18.49
CA ASP A 441 0.09 -16.51 -18.05
C ASP A 441 -0.08 -15.02 -17.66
N GLU A 442 -1.32 -14.50 -17.62
CA GLU A 442 -1.60 -13.17 -17.08
C GLU A 442 -1.74 -13.17 -15.55
N GLU A 443 -1.43 -12.03 -14.95
CA GLU A 443 -1.54 -11.79 -13.51
C GLU A 443 -2.86 -11.11 -13.13
N TYR A 444 -3.39 -11.54 -11.98
CA TYR A 444 -4.62 -11.07 -11.37
C TYR A 444 -4.37 -10.79 -9.89
N ILE A 445 -5.16 -9.88 -9.33
CA ILE A 445 -5.22 -9.64 -7.90
C ILE A 445 -6.58 -10.09 -7.40
N PHE A 446 -6.56 -11.03 -6.47
CA PHE A 446 -7.69 -11.27 -5.59
C PHE A 446 -7.59 -10.32 -4.39
N SER A 447 -8.70 -9.71 -4.01
CA SER A 447 -8.83 -8.95 -2.77
C SER A 447 -10.15 -9.24 -2.09
N GLY A 448 -10.19 -9.22 -0.77
CA GLY A 448 -11.43 -9.33 0.00
C GLY A 448 -11.26 -8.84 1.43
N LEU A 449 -12.37 -8.63 2.12
CA LEU A 449 -12.39 -8.27 3.53
C LEU A 449 -12.64 -9.53 4.36
N PHE A 450 -11.73 -9.87 5.25
CA PHE A 450 -11.80 -11.09 6.05
C PHE A 450 -11.93 -10.77 7.54
N TYR A 451 -12.75 -11.54 8.25
CA TYR A 451 -12.97 -11.37 9.67
C TYR A 451 -12.82 -12.70 10.41
N ARG A 452 -12.28 -12.63 11.63
CA ARG A 452 -12.21 -13.71 12.62
C ARG A 452 -12.39 -13.15 14.03
N ASP A 453 -12.95 -13.95 14.94
CA ASP A 453 -13.16 -13.52 16.33
C ASP A 453 -11.87 -13.59 17.17
N ASN A 454 -11.09 -14.65 16.97
CA ASN A 454 -9.90 -14.95 17.75
C ASN A 454 -8.74 -15.33 16.84
N TRP A 455 -7.53 -14.95 17.23
CA TRP A 455 -6.32 -15.36 16.53
C TRP A 455 -5.80 -16.66 17.12
N LYS A 456 -5.38 -17.57 16.24
CA LYS A 456 -4.75 -18.82 16.59
C LYS A 456 -3.71 -19.15 15.53
N ASN A 457 -2.51 -19.51 15.99
CA ASN A 457 -1.41 -19.86 15.10
C ASN A 457 -1.76 -21.09 14.25
N SER A 458 -1.29 -21.13 13.00
CA SER A 458 -1.56 -22.19 12.02
C SER A 458 -3.04 -22.41 11.64
N VAL A 459 -3.94 -21.50 12.01
CA VAL A 459 -5.37 -21.57 11.69
C VAL A 459 -5.73 -20.43 10.75
N TYR A 460 -5.84 -20.77 9.46
CA TYR A 460 -6.09 -19.82 8.38
C TYR A 460 -7.14 -20.35 7.39
N PRO A 461 -7.99 -19.45 6.84
CA PRO A 461 -8.82 -19.81 5.71
C PRO A 461 -7.98 -19.86 4.43
N SER A 462 -8.56 -20.38 3.36
CA SER A 462 -7.94 -20.40 2.04
C SER A 462 -8.93 -20.00 0.95
N VAL A 463 -8.38 -19.55 -0.17
CA VAL A 463 -9.13 -19.30 -1.40
C VAL A 463 -8.52 -20.12 -2.53
N THR A 464 -9.34 -20.83 -3.29
CA THR A 464 -8.93 -21.47 -4.54
C THR A 464 -9.37 -20.61 -5.72
N LEU A 465 -8.41 -20.25 -6.57
CA LEU A 465 -8.60 -19.40 -7.75
C LEU A 465 -7.86 -20.04 -8.91
N PHE A 466 -8.51 -20.14 -10.07
CA PHE A 466 -7.93 -20.77 -11.26
C PHE A 466 -7.37 -22.19 -11.01
N GLY A 467 -8.00 -22.94 -10.10
CA GLY A 467 -7.54 -24.28 -9.70
C GLY A 467 -6.29 -24.31 -8.81
N GLU A 468 -5.82 -23.17 -8.28
CA GLU A 468 -4.73 -23.09 -7.32
C GLU A 468 -5.23 -22.60 -5.96
N LYS A 469 -4.81 -23.28 -4.89
CA LYS A 469 -5.17 -22.95 -3.51
C LYS A 469 -4.16 -21.98 -2.92
N TYR A 470 -4.65 -20.89 -2.37
CA TYR A 470 -3.88 -19.87 -1.67
C TYR A 470 -4.32 -19.82 -0.21
N TYR A 471 -3.38 -20.03 0.71
CA TYR A 471 -3.62 -19.82 2.13
C TYR A 471 -3.61 -18.32 2.44
N LEU A 472 -4.60 -17.87 3.23
CA LEU A 472 -4.71 -16.47 3.67
C LEU A 472 -3.99 -16.31 5.00
N ASP A 473 -2.72 -16.68 5.02
CA ASP A 473 -1.88 -16.75 6.22
C ASP A 473 -1.39 -15.39 6.73
N ASN A 474 -1.78 -14.31 6.04
CA ASN A 474 -1.65 -12.92 6.46
C ASN A 474 -2.90 -12.36 7.19
N HIS A 475 -3.98 -13.14 7.32
CA HIS A 475 -5.16 -12.77 8.10
C HIS A 475 -4.90 -12.89 9.61
N TRP A 476 -4.44 -11.79 10.20
CA TRP A 476 -4.02 -11.71 11.60
C TRP A 476 -5.01 -10.99 12.52
N LYS A 477 -5.63 -9.91 12.03
CA LYS A 477 -6.50 -9.08 12.85
C LYS A 477 -7.73 -9.85 13.33
N THR A 478 -8.20 -9.49 14.51
CA THR A 478 -9.38 -10.08 15.14
C THR A 478 -10.42 -9.01 15.39
N LYS A 479 -11.70 -9.39 15.34
CA LYS A 479 -12.83 -8.51 15.62
C LYS A 479 -12.94 -7.26 14.73
N ILE A 480 -12.28 -7.29 13.58
CA ILE A 480 -12.34 -6.26 12.55
C ILE A 480 -12.14 -6.91 11.18
N PHE A 481 -12.83 -6.42 10.15
CA PHE A 481 -12.57 -6.84 8.78
C PHE A 481 -11.19 -6.35 8.31
N GLN A 482 -10.31 -7.30 7.98
CA GLN A 482 -8.98 -7.07 7.43
C GLN A 482 -9.00 -7.17 5.91
N PRO A 483 -8.50 -6.18 5.16
CA PRO A 483 -8.33 -6.29 3.72
C PRO A 483 -7.15 -7.21 3.40
N ILE A 484 -7.41 -8.30 2.69
CA ILE A 484 -6.41 -9.27 2.24
C ILE A 484 -6.31 -9.21 0.72
N LYS A 485 -5.07 -9.24 0.20
CA LYS A 485 -4.77 -9.32 -1.22
C LYS A 485 -3.90 -10.55 -1.51
N VAL A 486 -4.12 -11.16 -2.67
CA VAL A 486 -3.32 -12.28 -3.19
C VAL A 486 -3.05 -12.06 -4.67
N HIS A 487 -1.78 -12.16 -5.07
CA HIS A 487 -1.40 -12.19 -6.49
C HIS A 487 -1.56 -13.59 -7.03
N VAL A 488 -2.27 -13.69 -8.15
CA VAL A 488 -2.65 -14.96 -8.77
C VAL A 488 -2.22 -14.93 -10.22
N LYS A 489 -1.58 -15.98 -10.69
CA LYS A 489 -1.28 -16.16 -12.11
C LYS A 489 -2.27 -17.15 -12.69
N CYS A 490 -2.99 -16.77 -13.74
CA CYS A 490 -3.85 -17.70 -14.44
C CYS A 490 -2.96 -18.71 -15.18
N ARG A 491 -3.23 -20.00 -14.96
CA ARG A 491 -2.74 -21.11 -15.79
C ARG A 491 -3.97 -21.94 -16.13
N GLU A 492 -4.34 -22.05 -17.40
CA GLU A 492 -5.59 -22.73 -17.76
C GLU A 492 -5.62 -24.16 -17.19
N LYS A 493 -6.61 -24.43 -16.32
CA LYS A 493 -6.87 -25.73 -15.69
C LYS A 493 -8.36 -26.05 -15.80
N ALA A 494 -8.73 -27.32 -15.67
CA ALA A 494 -10.12 -27.78 -15.75
C ALA A 494 -11.07 -27.01 -14.80
N ASP A 495 -10.59 -26.62 -13.62
CA ASP A 495 -11.39 -25.94 -12.58
C ASP A 495 -11.29 -24.41 -12.60
N ALA A 496 -10.73 -23.82 -13.68
CA ALA A 496 -10.42 -22.39 -13.73
C ALA A 496 -11.65 -21.46 -13.68
N GLY A 497 -12.84 -21.99 -13.95
CA GLY A 497 -14.11 -21.25 -13.89
C GLY A 497 -14.72 -21.11 -12.48
N SER A 498 -14.03 -21.54 -11.42
CA SER A 498 -14.56 -21.52 -10.05
C SER A 498 -13.71 -20.71 -9.08
N VAL A 499 -14.37 -20.15 -8.07
CA VAL A 499 -13.73 -19.59 -6.87
C VAL A 499 -14.24 -20.37 -5.67
N VAL A 500 -13.34 -20.82 -4.80
CA VAL A 500 -13.72 -21.57 -3.59
C VAL A 500 -13.15 -20.88 -2.37
N PHE A 501 -14.00 -20.45 -1.45
CA PHE A 501 -13.58 -20.07 -0.10
C PHE A 501 -13.65 -21.29 0.79
N ALA A 502 -12.58 -21.61 1.51
CA ALA A 502 -12.53 -22.81 2.35
C ALA A 502 -12.02 -22.49 3.76
N ASN A 503 -12.66 -23.11 4.74
CA ASN A 503 -12.21 -23.21 6.12
C ASN A 503 -12.09 -24.70 6.46
N GLU A 504 -10.87 -25.15 6.73
CA GLU A 504 -10.55 -26.55 7.06
C GLU A 504 -10.26 -26.74 8.55
N ASN A 505 -10.60 -25.75 9.39
CA ASN A 505 -10.25 -25.72 10.81
C ASN A 505 -11.50 -25.88 11.68
N PRO A 506 -11.82 -27.09 12.17
CA PRO A 506 -13.03 -27.33 12.95
C PRO A 506 -13.13 -26.42 14.18
N GLY A 507 -14.33 -25.89 14.41
CA GLY A 507 -14.62 -25.00 15.55
C GLY A 507 -14.24 -23.53 15.35
N GLU A 508 -13.59 -23.20 14.23
CA GLU A 508 -13.21 -21.84 13.88
C GLU A 508 -14.20 -21.26 12.86
N THR A 509 -14.45 -19.96 12.94
CA THR A 509 -15.34 -19.26 12.00
C THR A 509 -14.58 -18.14 11.31
N PHE A 510 -14.67 -18.12 9.98
CA PHE A 510 -14.16 -17.03 9.15
C PHE A 510 -15.29 -16.41 8.35
N TYR A 511 -15.27 -15.09 8.22
CA TYR A 511 -16.16 -14.37 7.31
C TYR A 511 -15.37 -13.73 6.18
N VAL A 512 -15.95 -13.71 4.98
CA VAL A 512 -15.42 -12.98 3.81
C VAL A 512 -16.48 -12.03 3.27
N GLY A 513 -16.10 -10.79 2.97
CA GLY A 513 -16.93 -9.74 2.41
C GLY A 513 -16.28 -9.09 1.19
N ALA A 514 -17.11 -8.59 0.27
CA ALA A 514 -16.69 -7.82 -0.91
C ALA A 514 -15.50 -8.42 -1.71
N PRO A 515 -15.51 -9.73 -2.05
CA PRO A 515 -14.42 -10.31 -2.83
C PRO A 515 -14.35 -9.73 -4.24
N LYS A 516 -13.14 -9.49 -4.70
CA LYS A 516 -12.83 -9.03 -6.05
C LYS A 516 -11.69 -9.84 -6.63
N LEU A 517 -11.86 -10.30 -7.86
CA LEU A 517 -10.79 -10.84 -8.68
C LEU A 517 -10.71 -10.01 -9.94
N ALA A 518 -9.57 -9.35 -10.17
CA ALA A 518 -9.42 -8.47 -11.32
C ALA A 518 -8.00 -8.54 -11.88
N ARG A 519 -7.85 -8.27 -13.18
CA ARG A 519 -6.55 -8.27 -13.86
C ARG A 519 -5.62 -7.25 -13.22
N HIS A 520 -4.38 -7.65 -12.97
CA HIS A 520 -3.35 -6.74 -12.49
C HIS A 520 -2.83 -5.85 -13.63
N HIS A 521 -2.75 -4.55 -13.38
CA HIS A 521 -2.15 -3.59 -14.30
C HIS A 521 -1.04 -2.83 -13.57
N SER A 522 0.15 -2.82 -14.17
CA SER A 522 1.25 -1.98 -13.72
C SER A 522 1.34 -0.71 -14.57
N PHE A 523 1.70 0.40 -13.94
CA PHE A 523 1.81 1.70 -14.59
C PHE A 523 3.26 2.17 -14.50
N SER A 524 3.91 2.44 -15.63
CA SER A 524 5.34 2.72 -15.65
C SER A 524 5.66 4.03 -14.93
N ASN A 525 6.66 4.05 -14.03
CA ASN A 525 7.11 5.27 -13.37
C ASN A 525 8.29 5.89 -14.13
N LYS A 526 8.03 6.43 -15.33
CA LYS A 526 9.10 7.04 -16.17
C LYS A 526 9.61 8.38 -15.64
N ALA A 527 8.91 8.99 -14.68
CA ALA A 527 9.22 10.31 -14.16
C ALA A 527 9.80 10.24 -12.73
N GLY A 528 11.08 9.88 -12.59
CA GLY A 528 11.82 10.16 -11.36
C GLY A 528 12.96 9.18 -11.00
N MET A 529 14.17 9.51 -11.47
CA MET A 529 15.49 8.96 -11.07
C MET A 529 15.77 7.50 -11.46
N ASN A 530 17.00 7.24 -11.90
CA ASN A 530 17.52 5.91 -12.21
C ASN A 530 17.42 5.00 -10.97
N GLU A 531 16.38 4.17 -10.89
CA GLU A 531 16.21 3.17 -9.83
C GLU A 531 17.44 2.26 -9.68
N GLY A 532 18.16 2.00 -10.78
CA GLY A 532 19.37 1.17 -10.77
C GLY A 532 20.56 1.79 -10.01
N GLU A 533 20.66 3.13 -9.93
CA GLU A 533 21.77 3.80 -9.25
C GLU A 533 21.55 3.91 -7.73
N ARG A 534 20.29 4.08 -7.28
CA ARG A 534 19.96 4.11 -5.84
C ARG A 534 20.15 2.74 -5.17
N LYS A 535 19.74 1.66 -5.84
CA LYS A 535 19.75 0.28 -5.30
C LYS A 535 21.15 -0.22 -4.91
N GLN A 536 22.22 0.28 -5.54
CA GLN A 536 23.60 -0.16 -5.28
C GLN A 536 24.35 0.61 -4.17
N GLN A 537 23.88 1.77 -3.71
CA GLN A 537 24.68 2.61 -2.81
C GLN A 537 24.71 2.15 -1.35
N PHE A 538 23.64 1.52 -0.83
CA PHE A 538 23.54 1.23 0.61
C PHE A 538 24.63 0.26 1.12
N TYR A 539 24.88 -0.83 0.39
CA TYR A 539 25.84 -1.86 0.80
C TYR A 539 27.26 -1.62 0.30
N LYS A 540 27.53 -0.49 -0.36
CA LYS A 540 28.84 -0.20 -0.93
C LYS A 540 29.83 0.05 0.22
N ASN A 541 30.37 -1.04 0.76
CA ASN A 541 31.31 -1.17 1.88
C ASN A 541 30.70 -1.30 3.30
N PHE A 542 29.45 -1.74 3.44
CA PHE A 542 28.88 -2.00 4.77
C PHE A 542 27.94 -3.21 4.79
N PHE A 543 28.09 -4.05 5.83
CA PHE A 543 27.18 -5.15 6.14
C PHE A 543 26.66 -4.97 7.58
N PRO A 544 25.36 -4.70 7.79
CA PRO A 544 24.83 -4.56 9.12
C PRO A 544 24.83 -5.92 9.84
N ILE A 545 25.46 -5.95 11.01
CA ILE A 545 25.28 -6.97 12.04
C ILE A 545 24.61 -6.23 13.18
N GLY A 546 23.28 -6.35 13.26
CA GLY A 546 22.44 -5.52 14.09
C GLY A 546 21.61 -6.26 15.13
N VAL A 547 20.98 -5.52 16.03
CA VAL A 547 20.05 -6.07 17.02
C VAL A 547 18.83 -5.16 17.18
N TYR A 548 17.69 -5.78 17.48
CA TYR A 548 16.51 -5.12 18.03
C TYR A 548 16.63 -5.00 19.55
N GLY A 549 15.74 -4.20 20.16
CA GLY A 549 15.65 -4.05 21.62
C GLY A 549 16.78 -3.22 22.23
N ALA A 550 17.40 -2.34 21.44
CA ALA A 550 18.42 -1.42 21.93
C ALA A 550 17.78 -0.20 22.60
N ASP A 551 18.35 0.21 23.74
CA ASP A 551 17.99 1.41 24.47
C ASP A 551 19.22 2.03 25.15
N MET A 552 19.04 3.20 25.78
CA MET A 552 20.12 3.92 26.44
C MET A 552 20.91 3.09 27.46
N ASP A 553 20.27 2.13 28.12
CA ASP A 553 20.86 1.39 29.23
C ASP A 553 21.75 0.25 28.73
N ASN A 554 21.47 -0.25 27.51
CA ASN A 554 22.13 -1.44 26.98
C ASN A 554 23.09 -1.20 25.78
N LEU A 555 23.10 0.00 25.18
CA LEU A 555 23.94 0.33 24.02
C LEU A 555 25.43 -0.01 24.20
N ALA A 556 25.99 0.28 25.38
CA ALA A 556 27.40 -0.02 25.67
C ALA A 556 27.69 -1.52 25.70
N GLU A 557 26.73 -2.32 26.17
CA GLU A 557 26.85 -3.78 26.20
C GLU A 557 26.73 -4.38 24.80
N ILE A 558 25.76 -3.90 24.01
CA ILE A 558 25.60 -4.28 22.60
C ILE A 558 26.91 -4.03 21.83
N LYS A 559 27.52 -2.86 22.01
CA LYS A 559 28.80 -2.54 21.36
C LYS A 559 29.93 -3.50 21.77
N ARG A 560 29.99 -3.92 23.04
CA ARG A 560 30.99 -4.90 23.53
C ARG A 560 30.87 -6.27 22.86
N LEU A 561 29.68 -6.63 22.35
CA LEU A 561 29.50 -7.87 21.58
C LEU A 561 29.94 -7.74 20.12
N ALA A 562 30.55 -6.61 19.71
CA ALA A 562 30.96 -6.31 18.34
C ALA A 562 29.80 -6.23 17.32
N VAL A 563 28.60 -5.91 17.81
CA VAL A 563 27.47 -5.46 16.99
C VAL A 563 27.80 -4.07 16.41
N ASN A 564 27.39 -3.81 15.16
CA ASN A 564 27.69 -2.55 14.47
C ASN A 564 26.45 -1.68 14.20
N THR A 565 25.24 -2.23 14.34
CA THR A 565 23.98 -1.56 14.04
C THR A 565 22.94 -1.83 15.14
N VAL A 566 22.08 -0.87 15.45
CA VAL A 566 20.94 -1.06 16.37
C VAL A 566 19.65 -0.55 15.75
N ILE A 567 18.53 -1.21 16.05
CA ILE A 567 17.21 -0.66 15.74
C ILE A 567 16.70 0.05 16.99
N ILE A 568 16.37 1.34 16.83
CA ILE A 568 15.90 2.22 17.90
C ILE A 568 14.65 2.97 17.45
N GLY A 569 13.81 3.36 18.40
CA GLY A 569 12.61 4.15 18.15
C GLY A 569 12.36 5.16 19.26
N GLY A 570 11.26 5.88 19.16
CA GLY A 570 10.85 6.91 20.11
C GLY A 570 10.90 8.31 19.53
N GLU A 571 10.85 9.32 20.39
CA GLU A 571 10.78 10.74 19.99
C GLU A 571 11.43 11.66 21.03
N GLY A 572 11.62 12.93 20.66
CA GLY A 572 12.08 13.98 21.57
C GLY A 572 13.46 13.74 22.17
N GLU A 573 13.66 14.28 23.39
CA GLU A 573 14.99 14.33 24.04
C GLU A 573 15.53 12.93 24.36
N LYS A 574 14.67 11.94 24.62
CA LYS A 574 15.10 10.55 24.85
C LYS A 574 15.75 9.99 23.59
N LEU A 575 15.08 10.11 22.43
CA LEU A 575 15.63 9.64 21.16
C LEU A 575 16.94 10.36 20.81
N LYS A 576 16.98 11.69 21.00
CA LYS A 576 18.19 12.48 20.76
C LYS A 576 19.38 11.96 21.57
N LYS A 577 19.22 11.73 22.86
CA LYS A 577 20.28 11.17 23.73
C LYS A 577 20.72 9.78 23.26
N THR A 578 19.79 8.93 22.82
CA THR A 578 20.11 7.62 22.24
C THR A 578 20.97 7.74 20.99
N ILE A 579 20.62 8.63 20.06
CA ILE A 579 21.40 8.87 18.84
C ILE A 579 22.79 9.42 19.16
N GLU A 580 22.88 10.40 20.07
CA GLU A 580 24.15 10.95 20.53
C GLU A 580 25.04 9.87 21.17
N LYS A 581 24.46 8.94 21.93
CA LYS A 581 25.20 7.82 22.49
C LYS A 581 25.70 6.85 21.41
N CYS A 582 24.87 6.53 20.41
CA CYS A 582 25.29 5.73 19.26
C CYS A 582 26.49 6.36 18.54
N HIS A 583 26.49 7.69 18.37
CA HIS A 583 27.60 8.43 17.76
C HIS A 583 28.88 8.33 18.59
N GLU A 584 28.77 8.42 19.91
CA GLU A 584 29.91 8.35 20.83
C GLU A 584 30.61 6.98 20.76
N ILE A 585 29.83 5.90 20.73
CA ILE A 585 30.36 4.53 20.77
C ILE A 585 30.51 3.87 19.39
N GLY A 586 30.23 4.62 18.32
CA GLY A 586 30.37 4.16 16.93
C GLY A 586 29.42 3.02 16.57
N LEU A 587 28.13 3.17 16.88
CA LEU A 587 27.05 2.33 16.37
C LEU A 587 26.27 3.09 15.30
N ARG A 588 25.94 2.39 14.21
CA ARG A 588 24.92 2.83 13.26
C ARG A 588 23.54 2.49 13.79
N TYR A 589 22.51 3.16 13.27
CA TYR A 589 21.16 3.00 13.80
C TYR A 589 20.08 3.06 12.73
N PHE A 590 19.09 2.21 12.92
CA PHE A 590 17.88 2.15 12.11
C PHE A 590 16.75 2.73 12.95
N LEU A 591 16.14 3.80 12.48
CA LEU A 591 15.11 4.54 13.20
C LEU A 591 13.73 4.01 12.83
N SER A 592 13.01 3.41 13.77
CA SER A 592 11.58 3.19 13.64
C SER A 592 10.86 4.54 13.61
N VAL A 593 10.11 4.79 12.53
CA VAL A 593 9.48 6.07 12.27
C VAL A 593 7.98 6.06 12.56
N PRO A 594 7.35 7.23 12.78
CA PRO A 594 5.90 7.31 12.85
C PRO A 594 5.22 6.73 11.60
N HIS A 595 4.24 5.84 11.79
CA HIS A 595 3.47 5.25 10.69
C HIS A 595 2.39 6.19 10.09
N ASP A 596 2.38 7.46 10.50
CA ASP A 596 1.55 8.51 9.93
C ASP A 596 2.45 9.54 9.22
N PRO A 597 2.34 9.70 7.89
CA PRO A 597 3.09 10.70 7.13
C PRO A 597 2.97 12.12 7.70
N ASP A 598 1.84 12.45 8.34
CA ASP A 598 1.64 13.77 8.93
C ASP A 598 2.47 13.97 10.21
N ARG A 599 2.74 12.90 10.97
CA ARG A 599 3.63 12.91 12.15
C ARG A 599 5.09 12.75 11.77
N LEU A 600 5.38 12.10 10.64
CA LEU A 600 6.74 11.90 10.16
C LEU A 600 7.45 13.22 9.84
N LYS A 601 6.75 14.19 9.24
CA LYS A 601 7.34 15.49 8.90
C LYS A 601 7.95 16.20 10.13
N PRO A 602 7.22 16.48 11.22
CA PRO A 602 7.79 17.14 12.40
C PRO A 602 8.84 16.26 13.11
N TYR A 603 8.70 14.94 13.03
CA TYR A 603 9.74 14.01 13.49
C TYR A 603 11.07 14.21 12.74
N LEU A 604 11.04 14.29 11.40
CA LEU A 604 12.21 14.57 10.58
C LEU A 604 12.74 16.00 10.77
N ASP A 605 11.85 16.99 10.92
CA ASP A 605 12.24 18.38 11.19
C ASP A 605 12.93 18.52 12.57
N TYR A 606 12.53 17.73 13.56
CA TYR A 606 13.21 17.70 14.87
C TYR A 606 14.63 17.13 14.74
N LEU A 607 14.77 16.00 14.05
CA LEU A 607 16.03 15.29 13.88
C LEU A 607 17.01 16.03 12.95
N MET A 608 16.46 16.68 11.92
CA MET A 608 17.17 17.45 10.92
C MET A 608 16.40 18.74 10.67
N PRO A 609 16.64 19.79 11.47
CA PRO A 609 15.99 21.08 11.27
C PRO A 609 16.20 21.62 9.86
N PRO A 610 15.15 22.14 9.19
CA PRO A 610 15.34 22.86 7.94
C PRO A 610 16.22 24.08 8.17
N THR A 611 17.16 24.32 7.26
CA THR A 611 18.02 25.51 7.23
C THR A 611 17.37 26.57 6.37
N PHE A 612 17.03 27.73 6.95
CA PHE A 612 16.50 28.87 6.22
C PHE A 612 17.60 29.91 5.96
N PRO A 613 17.52 30.71 4.87
CA PRO A 613 18.45 31.81 4.64
C PRO A 613 18.47 32.77 5.84
N GLY A 614 19.66 32.96 6.45
CA GLY A 614 19.85 33.79 7.64
C GLY A 614 19.81 33.05 8.98
N ASP A 615 19.42 31.77 9.03
CA ASP A 615 19.52 30.95 10.26
C ASP A 615 20.99 30.62 10.55
N LYS A 616 21.40 30.73 11.83
CA LYS A 616 22.63 30.07 12.29
C LYS A 616 22.48 28.57 12.03
N MET A 617 23.48 27.95 11.42
CA MET A 617 23.48 26.51 11.10
C MET A 617 23.11 25.71 12.35
N LYS A 618 21.90 25.12 12.35
CA LYS A 618 21.47 24.23 13.43
C LYS A 618 22.17 22.89 13.24
N ARG A 619 22.72 22.35 14.33
CA ARG A 619 23.37 21.05 14.31
C ARG A 619 22.31 19.96 14.10
N GLU A 620 22.44 19.21 13.02
CA GLU A 620 21.63 18.00 12.79
C GLU A 620 21.88 17.01 13.94
N ILE A 621 20.82 16.40 14.48
CA ILE A 621 20.93 15.33 15.48
C ILE A 621 21.43 14.06 14.79
N LEU A 622 21.04 13.84 13.52
CA LEU A 622 21.44 12.68 12.74
C LEU A 622 22.81 12.87 12.08
N ARG A 623 23.56 11.78 11.98
CA ARG A 623 24.64 11.62 10.99
C ARG A 623 24.07 10.83 9.83
N ARG A 624 23.89 11.48 8.68
CA ARG A 624 23.17 10.92 7.53
C ARG A 624 23.71 9.56 7.07
N HIS A 625 25.03 9.38 7.10
CA HIS A 625 25.68 8.11 6.71
C HIS A 625 25.60 6.98 7.75
N ASP A 626 25.19 7.28 8.99
CA ASP A 626 25.03 6.29 10.06
C ASP A 626 23.56 5.86 10.26
N ALA A 627 22.62 6.55 9.60
CA ALA A 627 21.18 6.36 9.78
C ALA A 627 20.55 5.54 8.63
N ALA A 628 19.65 4.64 8.98
CA ALA A 628 18.60 4.13 8.10
C ALA A 628 17.23 4.27 8.78
N PHE A 629 16.16 4.04 8.05
CA PHE A 629 14.79 4.23 8.53
C PHE A 629 13.99 2.94 8.41
N TYR A 630 13.42 2.50 9.52
CA TYR A 630 12.52 1.35 9.58
C TYR A 630 11.08 1.86 9.40
N VAL A 631 10.60 1.78 8.16
CA VAL A 631 9.33 2.34 7.67
C VAL A 631 8.14 1.67 8.33
N ASN A 632 8.16 0.34 8.45
CA ASN A 632 7.09 -0.41 9.08
C ASN A 632 7.54 -1.80 9.52
N ASP A 633 6.76 -2.38 10.43
CA ASP A 633 6.94 -3.71 10.99
C ASP A 633 5.81 -4.62 10.50
N GLU A 634 6.16 -5.68 9.76
CA GLU A 634 5.24 -6.72 9.27
C GLU A 634 3.91 -6.16 8.67
N PRO A 635 4.01 -5.19 7.72
CA PRO A 635 2.85 -4.43 7.24
C PRO A 635 1.78 -5.30 6.58
N GLU A 636 2.18 -6.44 6.01
CA GLU A 636 1.27 -7.38 5.36
C GLU A 636 0.36 -8.12 6.32
N LEU A 637 0.78 -8.33 7.57
CA LEU A 637 -0.02 -9.05 8.55
C LEU A 637 -1.08 -8.13 9.20
N THR A 638 -0.82 -6.82 9.22
CA THR A 638 -1.76 -5.80 9.70
C THR A 638 -2.52 -5.10 8.57
N SER A 639 -2.25 -5.48 7.32
CA SER A 639 -2.77 -4.85 6.10
C SER A 639 -2.58 -3.34 6.09
N PHE A 640 -1.37 -2.89 6.41
CA PHE A 640 -1.00 -1.49 6.33
C PHE A 640 -1.05 -1.01 4.86
N PRO A 641 -1.69 0.13 4.55
CA PRO A 641 -1.83 0.57 3.16
C PRO A 641 -0.48 0.83 2.45
N ALA A 642 -0.30 0.29 1.25
CA ALA A 642 0.96 0.42 0.49
C ALA A 642 1.22 1.87 0.05
N ASN A 643 0.18 2.59 -0.34
CA ASN A 643 0.24 4.02 -0.63
C ASN A 643 0.77 4.86 0.56
N LYS A 644 0.40 4.52 1.80
CA LYS A 644 0.84 5.20 3.02
C LYS A 644 2.29 4.85 3.36
N ALA A 645 2.70 3.60 3.15
CA ALA A 645 4.11 3.20 3.29
C ALA A 645 4.98 3.94 2.26
N SER A 646 4.49 4.09 1.03
CA SER A 646 5.15 4.86 -0.03
C SER A 646 5.25 6.35 0.31
N ASP A 647 4.24 6.94 0.94
CA ASP A 647 4.29 8.32 1.44
C ASP A 647 5.39 8.52 2.50
N ILE A 648 5.51 7.57 3.45
CA ILE A 648 6.57 7.59 4.47
C ILE A 648 7.94 7.51 3.81
N PHE A 649 8.11 6.56 2.90
CA PHE A 649 9.34 6.36 2.14
C PHE A 649 9.74 7.62 1.37
N GLU A 650 8.82 8.20 0.58
CA GLU A 650 9.10 9.40 -0.21
C GLU A 650 9.41 10.63 0.67
N LEU A 651 8.78 10.79 1.83
CA LEU A 651 9.13 11.85 2.77
C LEU A 651 10.57 11.70 3.28
N ILE A 652 10.97 10.48 3.66
CA ILE A 652 12.35 10.18 4.06
C ILE A 652 13.31 10.50 2.91
N LYS A 653 13.03 9.98 1.71
CA LYS A 653 13.89 10.17 0.53
C LYS A 653 13.98 11.60 0.05
N SER A 654 12.92 12.39 0.19
CA SER A 654 12.93 13.81 -0.14
C SER A 654 13.84 14.62 0.79
N ARG A 655 14.01 14.16 2.04
CA ARG A 655 14.83 14.84 3.06
C ARG A 655 16.27 14.33 3.09
N ILE A 656 16.45 13.02 2.93
CA ILE A 656 17.74 12.32 3.05
C ILE A 656 17.82 11.24 1.95
N PRO A 657 18.05 11.63 0.67
CA PRO A 657 18.03 10.71 -0.46
C PRO A 657 18.95 9.48 -0.30
N GLU A 658 20.09 9.69 0.36
CA GLU A 658 21.12 8.69 0.61
C GLU A 658 20.79 7.72 1.75
N ALA A 659 19.87 8.07 2.65
CA ALA A 659 19.54 7.24 3.79
C ALA A 659 18.66 6.06 3.36
N PRO A 660 19.02 4.82 3.71
CA PRO A 660 18.22 3.65 3.41
C PRO A 660 16.92 3.64 4.20
N ALA A 661 15.90 3.03 3.63
CA ALA A 661 14.62 2.78 4.26
C ALA A 661 14.27 1.28 4.09
N CYS A 662 13.78 0.65 5.15
CA CYS A 662 13.47 -0.78 5.16
C CYS A 662 12.21 -1.09 5.95
N MET A 663 11.75 -2.33 5.84
CA MET A 663 10.65 -2.88 6.64
C MET A 663 10.86 -4.38 6.86
N ALA A 664 10.36 -4.91 7.97
CA ALA A 664 10.28 -6.36 8.16
C ALA A 664 9.05 -6.94 7.48
N VAL A 665 9.20 -8.15 6.94
CA VAL A 665 8.15 -8.90 6.25
C VAL A 665 8.27 -10.38 6.63
N VAL A 666 7.15 -10.95 7.03
CA VAL A 666 7.00 -12.37 7.41
C VAL A 666 6.51 -13.20 6.22
N ARG A 667 5.75 -12.63 5.28
CA ARG A 667 5.28 -13.32 4.06
C ARG A 667 6.05 -12.83 2.82
N PRO A 668 7.01 -13.62 2.30
CA PRO A 668 7.87 -13.20 1.18
C PRO A 668 7.12 -12.70 -0.06
N SER A 669 6.00 -13.34 -0.39
CA SER A 669 5.13 -12.95 -1.52
C SER A 669 4.63 -11.51 -1.43
N ASN A 670 4.47 -10.99 -0.22
CA ASN A 670 3.93 -9.66 0.02
C ASN A 670 4.97 -8.54 -0.13
N CYS A 671 6.26 -8.85 -0.29
CA CYS A 671 7.26 -7.84 -0.69
C CYS A 671 6.83 -7.08 -1.95
N ARG A 672 6.10 -7.76 -2.85
CA ARG A 672 5.57 -7.20 -4.09
C ARG A 672 4.70 -5.95 -3.87
N GLU A 673 3.90 -5.92 -2.80
CA GLU A 673 3.02 -4.78 -2.50
C GLU A 673 3.80 -3.52 -2.07
N TYR A 674 5.02 -3.70 -1.57
CA TYR A 674 5.79 -2.63 -0.93
C TYR A 674 7.11 -2.32 -1.64
N LEU A 675 7.27 -2.75 -2.91
CA LEU A 675 8.50 -2.54 -3.68
C LEU A 675 8.91 -1.07 -3.82
N GLU A 676 7.94 -0.16 -3.84
CA GLU A 676 8.14 1.30 -3.91
C GLU A 676 8.25 1.96 -2.52
N ALA A 677 8.12 1.20 -1.43
CA ALA A 677 8.06 1.72 -0.06
C ALA A 677 9.28 1.33 0.81
N ALA A 678 10.26 0.61 0.26
CA ALA A 678 11.49 0.24 0.94
C ALA A 678 12.64 0.07 -0.05
N ASP A 679 13.88 0.37 0.37
CA ASP A 679 15.08 0.00 -0.37
C ASP A 679 15.41 -1.49 -0.19
N PHE A 680 15.12 -2.07 0.99
CA PHE A 680 15.31 -3.50 1.25
C PHE A 680 14.32 -4.03 2.29
N PHE A 681 14.13 -5.35 2.30
CA PHE A 681 13.24 -6.07 3.20
C PHE A 681 14.03 -6.88 4.22
N MET A 682 13.49 -6.98 5.42
CA MET A 682 14.04 -7.79 6.52
C MET A 682 13.14 -9.02 6.67
N MET A 683 13.66 -10.21 6.32
CA MET A 683 12.92 -11.46 6.43
C MET A 683 12.85 -11.91 7.88
N ASP A 684 11.63 -12.05 8.40
CA ASP A 684 11.37 -12.13 9.83
C ASP A 684 10.70 -13.45 10.26
N GLN A 685 11.33 -14.58 9.92
CA GLN A 685 10.84 -15.92 10.28
C GLN A 685 11.60 -16.51 11.46
N TYR A 686 10.87 -17.00 12.46
CA TYR A 686 11.40 -17.51 13.74
C TYR A 686 11.14 -19.02 13.93
N PRO A 687 12.03 -19.90 13.41
CA PRO A 687 11.72 -21.32 13.33
C PRO A 687 11.95 -22.12 14.61
N VAL A 688 12.71 -21.62 15.59
CA VAL A 688 13.18 -22.42 16.73
C VAL A 688 12.09 -22.48 17.81
N PRO A 689 11.72 -23.66 18.36
CA PRO A 689 12.39 -24.95 18.17
C PRO A 689 11.71 -25.92 17.19
N ASN A 690 10.53 -25.57 16.66
CA ASN A 690 9.61 -26.56 16.08
C ASN A 690 9.50 -26.54 14.55
N MET A 691 9.98 -25.48 13.91
CA MET A 691 9.89 -25.33 12.45
C MET A 691 11.23 -25.66 11.78
N PRO A 692 11.22 -26.00 10.48
CA PRO A 692 12.44 -26.17 9.70
C PRO A 692 13.39 -24.97 9.83
N MET A 693 14.67 -25.25 10.10
CA MET A 693 15.71 -24.20 10.13
C MET A 693 15.93 -23.53 8.76
N THR A 694 15.46 -24.16 7.67
CA THR A 694 15.48 -23.59 6.33
C THR A 694 14.36 -22.58 6.07
N TRP A 695 13.36 -22.45 6.95
CA TRP A 695 12.20 -21.60 6.68
C TRP A 695 12.59 -20.13 6.41
N LEU A 696 13.56 -19.60 7.14
CA LEU A 696 14.11 -18.27 6.91
C LEU A 696 14.85 -18.17 5.56
N SER A 697 15.73 -19.12 5.23
CA SER A 697 16.44 -19.13 3.95
C SER A 697 15.51 -19.30 2.74
N ASP A 698 14.49 -20.15 2.86
CA ASP A 698 13.48 -20.34 1.82
C ASP A 698 12.60 -19.09 1.63
N SER A 699 12.45 -18.31 2.69
CA SER A 699 11.76 -17.02 2.64
C SER A 699 12.63 -15.94 1.98
N ILE A 700 13.94 -15.95 2.25
CA ILE A 700 14.93 -15.11 1.55
C ILE A 700 14.93 -15.41 0.05
N ASP A 701 14.97 -16.67 -0.37
CA ASP A 701 14.96 -17.04 -1.79
C ASP A 701 13.69 -16.53 -2.49
N ARG A 702 12.52 -16.74 -1.88
CA ARG A 702 11.23 -16.29 -2.42
C ARG A 702 11.12 -14.77 -2.48
N ALA A 703 11.58 -14.06 -1.45
CA ALA A 703 11.56 -12.60 -1.44
C ALA A 703 12.56 -12.02 -2.46
N SER A 704 13.74 -12.65 -2.60
CA SER A 704 14.76 -12.22 -3.56
C SER A 704 14.30 -12.37 -5.01
N ALA A 705 13.52 -13.40 -5.32
CA ALA A 705 12.89 -13.57 -6.64
C ALA A 705 11.91 -12.43 -7.00
N ILE A 706 11.42 -11.68 -6.01
CA ILE A 706 10.49 -10.56 -6.19
C ILE A 706 11.21 -9.22 -6.11
N ALA A 707 12.03 -9.02 -5.08
CA ALA A 707 12.64 -7.73 -4.76
C ALA A 707 14.04 -7.55 -5.36
N GLY A 708 14.75 -8.63 -5.68
CA GLY A 708 16.17 -8.67 -6.00
C GLY A 708 17.04 -9.13 -4.82
N ASN A 709 18.09 -9.92 -5.09
CA ASN A 709 19.00 -10.49 -4.08
C ASN A 709 19.67 -9.40 -3.22
N GLU A 710 19.96 -8.25 -3.82
CA GLU A 710 20.61 -7.12 -3.17
C GLU A 710 19.70 -6.37 -2.19
N ARG A 711 18.40 -6.70 -2.15
CA ARG A 711 17.39 -6.00 -1.35
C ARG A 711 16.87 -6.83 -0.19
N ILE A 712 17.55 -7.93 0.19
CA ILE A 712 17.10 -8.81 1.27
C ILE A 712 18.10 -8.85 2.41
N THR A 713 17.60 -8.73 3.63
CA THR A 713 18.32 -8.95 4.89
C THR A 713 17.54 -9.94 5.75
N ALA A 714 18.15 -10.47 6.81
CA ALA A 714 17.55 -11.50 7.65
C ALA A 714 17.48 -11.08 9.12
N VAL A 715 16.38 -11.43 9.76
CA VAL A 715 16.18 -11.30 11.20
C VAL A 715 16.26 -12.68 11.85
N ILE A 716 17.16 -12.82 12.81
CA ILE A 716 17.52 -14.06 13.48
C ILE A 716 16.84 -14.08 14.83
N GLN A 717 16.13 -15.16 15.10
CA GLN A 717 15.52 -15.40 16.40
C GLN A 717 16.59 -15.45 17.51
N ALA A 718 16.44 -14.58 18.50
CA ALA A 718 17.25 -14.45 19.70
C ALA A 718 16.34 -14.14 20.90
N PHE A 719 15.16 -14.75 20.94
CA PHE A 719 14.19 -14.63 22.03
C PHE A 719 13.45 -15.96 22.23
N GLY A 720 12.70 -16.04 23.33
CA GLY A 720 11.89 -17.20 23.70
C GLY A 720 11.86 -17.38 25.21
N GLY A 721 11.08 -18.35 25.70
CA GLY A 721 10.88 -18.59 27.13
C GLY A 721 9.41 -18.52 27.51
N GLU A 722 9.14 -18.50 28.81
CA GLU A 722 7.78 -18.50 29.38
C GLU A 722 6.87 -17.41 28.77
N ALA A 723 7.39 -16.20 28.59
CA ALA A 723 6.65 -15.08 27.99
C ALA A 723 6.20 -15.31 26.54
N TYR A 724 6.81 -16.27 25.82
CA TYR A 724 6.57 -16.54 24.41
C TYR A 724 6.07 -17.96 24.14
N GLU A 725 5.89 -18.77 25.18
CA GLU A 725 5.49 -20.18 25.06
C GLU A 725 4.15 -20.33 24.35
N SER A 726 3.17 -19.49 24.69
CA SER A 726 1.83 -19.49 24.07
C SER A 726 1.85 -19.14 22.58
N ALA A 727 2.89 -18.44 22.11
CA ALA A 727 3.12 -18.12 20.70
C ALA A 727 3.94 -19.20 19.97
N GLY A 728 4.40 -20.24 20.67
CA GLY A 728 5.15 -21.37 20.10
C GLY A 728 6.67 -21.30 20.32
N TRP A 729 7.17 -20.35 21.13
CA TRP A 729 8.60 -20.16 21.40
C TRP A 729 8.94 -20.37 22.88
N PRO A 730 8.84 -21.61 23.41
CA PRO A 730 9.01 -21.90 24.84
C PRO A 730 10.44 -21.73 25.35
N ARG A 731 11.42 -21.54 24.47
CA ARG A 731 12.83 -21.38 24.84
C ARG A 731 13.57 -20.46 23.89
N ILE A 732 14.65 -19.86 24.38
CA ILE A 732 15.62 -19.14 23.56
C ILE A 732 16.39 -20.15 22.67
N PRO A 733 16.75 -19.77 21.43
CA PRO A 733 17.65 -20.55 20.59
C PRO A 733 19.02 -20.78 21.23
N THR A 734 19.61 -21.94 20.93
CA THR A 734 21.01 -22.21 21.23
C THR A 734 21.92 -21.38 20.31
N TRP A 735 23.18 -21.19 20.71
CA TRP A 735 24.13 -20.50 19.84
C TRP A 735 24.33 -21.20 18.48
N ARG A 736 24.19 -22.53 18.40
CA ARG A 736 24.29 -23.29 17.14
C ARG A 736 23.09 -23.04 16.23
N GLU A 737 21.89 -22.96 16.80
CA GLU A 737 20.69 -22.61 16.03
C GLU A 737 20.77 -21.18 15.49
N MET A 738 21.21 -20.21 16.31
CA MET A 738 21.44 -18.83 15.85
C MET A 738 22.53 -18.74 14.77
N ASP A 739 23.64 -19.48 14.94
CA ASP A 739 24.72 -19.55 13.94
C ASP A 739 24.22 -20.11 12.62
N CYS A 740 23.48 -21.22 12.67
CA CYS A 740 22.86 -21.85 11.50
C CYS A 740 21.94 -20.89 10.76
N LEU A 741 21.01 -20.21 11.47
CA LEU A 741 20.12 -19.23 10.83
C LEU A 741 20.88 -18.06 10.20
N ALA A 742 21.89 -17.52 10.90
CA ALA A 742 22.67 -16.39 10.40
C ALA A 742 23.48 -16.76 9.14
N PHE A 743 24.19 -17.89 9.16
CA PHE A 743 25.00 -18.30 8.03
C PHE A 743 24.20 -18.92 6.88
N LEU A 744 23.09 -19.61 7.14
CA LEU A 744 22.14 -19.99 6.08
C LEU A 744 21.63 -18.74 5.36
N SER A 745 21.28 -17.69 6.11
CA SER A 745 20.85 -16.42 5.50
C SER A 745 21.92 -15.82 4.58
N VAL A 746 23.20 -15.85 4.97
CA VAL A 746 24.31 -15.39 4.11
C VAL A 746 24.51 -16.29 2.89
N VAL A 747 24.39 -17.61 3.06
CA VAL A 747 24.45 -18.59 1.95
C VAL A 747 23.37 -18.32 0.91
N HIS A 748 22.18 -17.90 1.36
CA HIS A 748 21.04 -17.54 0.52
C HIS A 748 21.02 -16.06 0.10
N GLY A 749 22.12 -15.33 0.27
CA GLY A 749 22.32 -14.02 -0.34
C GLY A 749 21.94 -12.82 0.53
N SER A 750 21.54 -13.02 1.79
CA SER A 750 21.24 -11.93 2.72
C SER A 750 22.37 -10.92 2.80
N ARG A 751 22.00 -9.63 2.71
CA ARG A 751 22.91 -8.47 2.76
C ARG A 751 23.00 -7.83 4.15
N GLY A 752 22.44 -8.47 5.17
CA GLY A 752 22.46 -7.99 6.55
C GLY A 752 21.88 -9.00 7.52
N ILE A 753 22.39 -9.02 8.75
CA ILE A 753 21.92 -9.93 9.81
C ILE A 753 21.51 -9.10 11.02
N PHE A 754 20.27 -9.27 11.48
CA PHE A 754 19.73 -8.61 12.66
C PHE A 754 19.26 -9.66 13.67
N PHE A 755 19.48 -9.46 14.96
CA PHE A 755 18.98 -10.39 15.99
C PHE A 755 17.78 -9.77 16.72
N PHE A 756 16.63 -10.45 16.68
CA PHE A 756 15.44 -10.09 17.46
C PHE A 756 15.35 -11.03 18.67
N THR A 757 15.59 -10.60 19.92
CA THR A 757 15.92 -9.23 20.32
C THR A 757 16.89 -9.22 21.50
N PHE A 758 17.77 -8.21 21.55
CA PHE A 758 18.76 -8.04 22.62
C PHE A 758 18.09 -7.87 23.99
N SER A 759 16.91 -7.25 24.04
CA SER A 759 16.14 -7.05 25.27
C SER A 759 15.80 -8.37 25.98
N GLU A 760 15.75 -9.49 25.25
CA GLU A 760 15.47 -10.81 25.81
C GLU A 760 16.75 -11.61 26.04
N ILE A 761 17.55 -11.88 25.00
CA ILE A 761 18.77 -12.68 25.12
C ILE A 761 19.83 -11.99 25.99
N GLY A 762 19.83 -10.66 26.02
CA GLY A 762 20.75 -9.83 26.79
C GLY A 762 20.53 -9.91 28.30
N LYS A 763 19.39 -10.42 28.79
CA LYS A 763 19.08 -10.53 30.23
C LYS A 763 20.08 -11.41 30.99
N THR A 764 20.57 -12.49 30.36
CA THR A 764 21.43 -13.48 31.02
C THR A 764 22.86 -13.46 30.49
N LYS A 765 23.84 -13.77 31.35
CA LYS A 765 25.25 -13.91 30.94
C LYS A 765 25.42 -14.94 29.82
N LYS A 766 24.76 -16.11 29.95
CA LYS A 766 24.77 -17.18 28.94
C LYS A 766 24.19 -16.71 27.60
N GLY A 767 23.11 -15.93 27.62
CA GLY A 767 22.53 -15.35 26.40
C GLY A 767 23.48 -14.38 25.72
N ARG A 768 24.09 -13.46 26.47
CA ARG A 768 25.12 -12.54 25.96
C ARG A 768 26.33 -13.25 25.37
N GLU A 769 26.83 -14.29 26.03
CA GLU A 769 27.92 -15.13 25.53
C GLU A 769 27.53 -15.89 24.25
N SER A 770 26.30 -16.40 24.19
CA SER A 770 25.77 -17.11 23.01
C SER A 770 25.66 -16.18 21.80
N LEU A 771 25.06 -14.99 21.99
CA LEU A 771 24.97 -13.98 20.93
C LEU A 771 26.35 -13.48 20.50
N GLY A 772 27.21 -13.13 21.47
CA GLY A 772 28.57 -12.67 21.22
C GLY A 772 29.41 -13.68 20.44
N ARG A 773 29.21 -14.99 20.66
CA ARG A 773 29.87 -16.04 19.89
C ARG A 773 29.47 -16.02 18.41
N VAL A 774 28.17 -15.88 18.11
CA VAL A 774 27.67 -15.84 16.73
C VAL A 774 28.11 -14.55 16.04
N VAL A 775 27.95 -13.40 16.70
CA VAL A 775 28.42 -12.10 16.19
C VAL A 775 29.94 -12.11 15.98
N GLY A 776 30.71 -12.73 16.87
CA GLY A 776 32.15 -12.91 16.71
C GLY A 776 32.51 -13.72 15.45
N ARG A 777 31.80 -14.81 15.18
CA ARG A 777 32.00 -15.62 13.97
C ARG A 777 31.65 -14.86 12.69
N LEU A 778 30.54 -14.10 12.67
CA LEU A 778 30.22 -13.21 11.56
C LEU A 778 31.33 -12.16 11.34
N ASN A 779 31.86 -11.57 12.41
CA ASN A 779 32.94 -10.59 12.31
C ASN A 779 34.27 -11.19 11.80
N GLN A 780 34.57 -12.46 12.10
CA GLN A 780 35.77 -13.13 11.55
C GLN A 780 35.73 -13.25 10.01
N VAL A 781 34.54 -13.32 9.42
CA VAL A 781 34.34 -13.38 7.96
C VAL A 781 33.84 -12.06 7.36
N TYR A 782 33.82 -10.96 8.13
CA TYR A 782 33.22 -9.68 7.72
C TYR A 782 33.67 -9.15 6.35
N PRO A 783 34.98 -9.20 5.98
CA PRO A 783 35.42 -8.72 4.68
C PRO A 783 34.80 -9.46 3.48
N TRP A 784 34.26 -10.65 3.71
CA TRP A 784 33.54 -11.47 2.72
C TRP A 784 32.04 -11.24 2.75
N LEU A 785 31.46 -10.83 3.90
CA LEU A 785 30.05 -10.45 3.96
C LEU A 785 29.74 -9.26 3.04
N LEU A 786 30.74 -8.40 2.80
CA LEU A 786 30.65 -7.30 1.83
C LEU A 786 30.50 -7.77 0.38
N GLU A 787 31.06 -8.93 0.03
CA GLU A 787 31.03 -9.47 -1.34
C GLU A 787 29.68 -10.14 -1.61
N ASN A 788 29.22 -10.09 -2.87
CA ASN A 788 28.05 -10.85 -3.29
C ASN A 788 28.38 -12.35 -3.39
N ASN A 789 27.36 -13.19 -3.27
CA ASN A 789 27.50 -14.60 -3.63
C ASN A 789 27.70 -14.68 -5.15
N LEU A 790 28.61 -15.55 -5.58
CA LEU A 790 28.74 -15.89 -7.00
C LEU A 790 27.52 -16.71 -7.42
N ASP A 791 27.03 -16.45 -8.63
CA ASP A 791 25.96 -17.24 -9.25
C ASP A 791 26.52 -18.57 -9.79
N ILE A 792 27.00 -19.41 -8.86
CA ILE A 792 27.58 -20.72 -9.15
C ILE A 792 26.98 -21.73 -8.19
N LYS A 793 26.38 -22.77 -8.76
CA LYS A 793 25.90 -23.91 -7.98
C LYS A 793 27.08 -24.74 -7.49
N VAL A 794 27.20 -24.88 -6.17
CA VAL A 794 28.18 -25.76 -5.54
C VAL A 794 27.62 -27.18 -5.49
N PRO A 795 28.24 -28.17 -6.16
CA PRO A 795 27.84 -29.56 -6.00
C PRO A 795 28.05 -30.02 -4.55
N VAL A 796 27.05 -30.66 -3.97
CA VAL A 796 27.12 -31.22 -2.60
C VAL A 796 26.64 -32.66 -2.66
N ASP A 797 27.58 -33.59 -2.49
CA ASP A 797 27.31 -35.02 -2.48
C ASP A 797 27.26 -35.51 -1.02
N MET A 798 26.06 -35.82 -0.54
CA MET A 798 25.86 -36.27 0.84
C MET A 798 26.28 -37.74 0.98
N THR A 799 27.26 -38.01 1.84
CA THR A 799 27.80 -39.35 2.08
C THR A 799 27.24 -40.01 3.34
N SER A 800 26.64 -39.24 4.26
CA SER A 800 25.94 -39.77 5.43
C SER A 800 24.57 -40.37 5.10
N GLY A 801 23.99 -41.09 6.08
CA GLY A 801 22.61 -41.59 6.00
C GLY A 801 21.55 -40.47 6.05
N ASN A 802 21.81 -39.43 6.84
CA ASN A 802 20.99 -38.20 6.84
C ASN A 802 21.47 -37.31 5.69
N ARG A 803 20.64 -37.16 4.66
CA ARG A 803 21.04 -36.51 3.39
C ARG A 803 20.26 -35.27 3.04
N PHE A 804 19.00 -35.18 3.47
CA PHE A 804 18.07 -34.19 2.94
C PHE A 804 17.55 -33.26 4.01
N ASP A 805 17.33 -32.01 3.63
CA ASP A 805 16.52 -31.06 4.38
C ASP A 805 15.01 -31.39 4.23
N PRO A 806 14.11 -30.70 4.93
CA PRO A 806 12.67 -30.94 4.84
C PRO A 806 12.05 -30.72 3.44
N SER A 807 12.76 -30.03 2.53
CA SER A 807 12.33 -29.80 1.15
C SER A 807 12.95 -30.80 0.15
N GLY A 808 13.72 -31.77 0.63
CA GLY A 808 14.37 -32.78 -0.22
C GLY A 808 15.68 -32.32 -0.88
N ARG A 809 16.21 -31.14 -0.53
CA ARG A 809 17.54 -30.66 -0.99
C ARG A 809 18.64 -31.27 -0.12
N PRO A 810 19.92 -31.29 -0.55
CA PRO A 810 21.02 -31.67 0.33
C PRO A 810 20.97 -30.90 1.65
N SER A 811 21.16 -31.58 2.78
CA SER A 811 21.11 -30.94 4.10
C SER A 811 22.27 -29.98 4.37
N VAL A 812 23.31 -29.98 3.52
CA VAL A 812 24.38 -28.96 3.55
C VAL A 812 24.16 -27.96 2.43
N HIS A 813 23.92 -26.70 2.79
CA HIS A 813 23.75 -25.61 1.84
C HIS A 813 25.08 -24.85 1.70
N CYS A 814 25.43 -24.47 0.48
CA CYS A 814 26.71 -23.85 0.17
C CYS A 814 26.57 -22.60 -0.69
N CYS A 815 27.43 -21.60 -0.45
CA CYS A 815 27.68 -20.51 -1.40
C CYS A 815 29.18 -20.28 -1.61
N VAL A 816 29.54 -19.62 -2.70
CA VAL A 816 30.90 -19.17 -2.98
C VAL A 816 30.94 -17.65 -3.06
N LYS A 817 32.00 -17.05 -2.50
CA LYS A 817 32.31 -15.63 -2.64
C LYS A 817 33.72 -15.46 -3.19
N ALA A 818 33.94 -14.36 -3.91
CA ALA A 818 35.24 -14.02 -4.49
C ALA A 818 35.73 -12.67 -3.98
N LYS A 819 37.04 -12.58 -3.72
CA LYS A 819 37.72 -11.32 -3.41
C LYS A 819 39.11 -11.33 -4.02
N GLY A 820 39.24 -10.70 -5.19
CA GLY A 820 40.41 -10.88 -6.06
C GLY A 820 40.55 -12.34 -6.50
N GLU A 821 41.73 -12.92 -6.31
CA GLU A 821 42.00 -14.33 -6.63
C GLU A 821 41.46 -15.30 -5.58
N LYS A 822 41.29 -14.84 -4.34
CA LYS A 822 40.82 -15.69 -3.25
C LYS A 822 39.35 -16.07 -3.42
N ARG A 823 39.02 -17.27 -2.95
CA ARG A 823 37.66 -17.81 -2.93
C ARG A 823 37.33 -18.29 -1.53
N LEU A 824 36.07 -18.09 -1.15
CA LEU A 824 35.54 -18.55 0.13
C LEU A 824 34.27 -19.35 -0.11
N ILE A 825 34.21 -20.56 0.45
CA ILE A 825 33.03 -21.41 0.45
C ILE A 825 32.43 -21.37 1.86
N MET A 826 31.17 -20.97 2.00
CA MET A 826 30.42 -21.13 3.24
C MET A 826 29.54 -22.36 3.10
N ALA A 827 29.57 -23.27 4.09
CA ALA A 827 28.78 -24.49 4.09
C ALA A 827 28.09 -24.66 5.46
N VAL A 828 26.77 -24.88 5.43
CA VAL A 828 25.93 -24.95 6.64
C VAL A 828 25.10 -26.22 6.63
N ASN A 829 25.21 -27.02 7.69
CA ASN A 829 24.31 -28.13 7.95
C ASN A 829 22.95 -27.58 8.46
N SER A 830 21.88 -27.77 7.70
CA SER A 830 20.54 -27.24 8.02
C SER A 830 19.73 -28.11 8.98
N ILE A 831 20.23 -29.29 9.37
CA ILE A 831 19.48 -30.26 10.19
C ILE A 831 20.12 -30.52 11.56
N GLY A 832 19.27 -30.92 12.52
CA GLY A 832 19.63 -31.13 13.92
C GLY A 832 20.40 -32.43 14.21
N THR A 833 21.08 -32.98 13.21
CA THR A 833 21.85 -34.23 13.32
C THR A 833 23.17 -34.13 12.56
N ARG A 834 24.10 -35.05 12.84
CA ARG A 834 25.40 -35.11 12.16
C ARG A 834 25.24 -35.54 10.70
N VAL A 835 26.03 -34.91 9.84
CA VAL A 835 26.08 -35.22 8.41
C VAL A 835 27.52 -35.25 7.90
N GLU A 836 27.72 -35.97 6.81
CA GLU A 836 28.98 -36.03 6.06
C GLU A 836 28.69 -35.71 4.60
N ALA A 837 29.51 -34.85 4.00
CA ALA A 837 29.32 -34.39 2.64
C ALA A 837 30.65 -34.19 1.92
N GLN A 838 30.64 -34.38 0.61
CA GLN A 838 31.70 -33.92 -0.28
C GLN A 838 31.25 -32.66 -1.01
N ILE A 839 31.97 -31.56 -0.81
CA ILE A 839 31.64 -30.24 -1.35
C ILE A 839 32.52 -29.98 -2.57
N GLY A 840 31.90 -29.66 -3.71
CA GLY A 840 32.61 -29.31 -4.93
C GLY A 840 33.42 -28.02 -4.76
N ALA A 841 34.74 -28.14 -4.85
CA ALA A 841 35.68 -27.04 -4.73
C ALA A 841 36.23 -26.56 -6.08
N SER A 842 35.90 -27.22 -7.19
CA SER A 842 36.31 -26.83 -8.55
C SER A 842 35.82 -25.44 -8.97
N ALA A 843 34.70 -24.96 -8.41
CA ALA A 843 34.24 -23.58 -8.59
C ALA A 843 35.11 -22.52 -7.87
N ALA A 844 35.97 -22.96 -6.93
CA ALA A 844 36.75 -22.11 -6.04
C ALA A 844 38.27 -22.37 -6.09
N ALA A 845 38.71 -23.51 -6.62
CA ALA A 845 40.11 -23.87 -6.80
C ALA A 845 40.52 -23.64 -8.25
N GLY A 846 41.50 -22.76 -8.50
CA GLY A 846 42.20 -22.76 -9.79
C GLY A 846 42.81 -24.14 -10.09
N ASN A 847 43.16 -24.41 -11.35
CA ASN A 847 43.63 -25.72 -11.88
C ASN A 847 44.93 -26.31 -11.25
N GLY A 848 45.31 -25.94 -10.02
CA GLY A 848 46.50 -26.41 -9.33
C GLY A 848 46.34 -27.79 -8.69
N LYS A 849 47.30 -28.69 -8.96
CA LYS A 849 47.34 -30.10 -8.52
C LYS A 849 47.50 -30.34 -7.00
N ASN A 850 47.52 -29.31 -6.14
CA ASN A 850 47.67 -29.40 -4.68
C ASN A 850 46.88 -28.28 -3.96
N ALA A 851 45.58 -28.16 -4.25
CA ALA A 851 44.75 -27.14 -3.61
C ALA A 851 44.33 -27.56 -2.19
N PHE A 852 44.40 -26.61 -1.26
CA PHE A 852 43.90 -26.73 0.11
C PHE A 852 42.96 -25.58 0.43
N PHE A 853 41.99 -25.86 1.29
CA PHE A 853 41.19 -24.83 1.93
C PHE A 853 41.46 -24.84 3.43
N THR A 854 41.67 -23.67 4.01
CA THR A 854 41.75 -23.50 5.45
C THR A 854 40.35 -23.20 5.99
N GLU A 855 39.86 -24.01 6.94
CA GLU A 855 38.59 -23.74 7.60
C GLU A 855 38.78 -22.62 8.63
N VAL A 856 38.07 -21.50 8.44
CA VAL A 856 38.32 -20.21 9.08
C VAL A 856 38.20 -20.28 10.60
N PHE A 857 37.25 -21.06 11.12
CA PHE A 857 36.97 -21.06 12.56
C PHE A 857 37.85 -21.99 13.38
N SER A 858 38.33 -23.08 12.77
CA SER A 858 39.18 -24.09 13.41
C SER A 858 40.66 -23.99 13.01
N GLY A 859 40.97 -23.33 11.89
CA GLY A 859 42.32 -23.28 11.30
C GLY A 859 42.77 -24.59 10.64
N ILE A 860 41.90 -25.60 10.57
CA ILE A 860 42.22 -26.90 10.00
C ILE A 860 42.27 -26.81 8.47
N LYS A 861 43.32 -27.38 7.86
CA LYS A 861 43.43 -27.47 6.41
C LYS A 861 42.72 -28.73 5.88
N PHE A 862 41.94 -28.54 4.82
CA PHE A 862 41.27 -29.60 4.10
C PHE A 862 41.86 -29.73 2.69
N PRO A 863 42.35 -30.91 2.29
CA PRO A 863 42.82 -31.15 0.94
C PRO A 863 41.64 -31.19 -0.04
N VAL A 864 41.87 -30.68 -1.26
CA VAL A 864 40.95 -30.88 -2.38
C VAL A 864 41.37 -32.15 -3.12
N ILE A 865 40.54 -33.19 -3.04
CA ILE A 865 40.75 -34.48 -3.70
C ILE A 865 39.66 -34.64 -4.76
N ASP A 866 40.06 -34.90 -6.00
CA ASP A 866 39.15 -34.99 -7.16
C ASP A 866 38.19 -33.79 -7.29
N GLY A 867 38.71 -32.59 -6.99
CA GLY A 867 37.94 -31.35 -7.04
C GLY A 867 36.93 -31.19 -5.90
N ARG A 868 36.98 -32.01 -4.84
CA ARG A 868 36.04 -31.98 -3.71
C ARG A 868 36.74 -31.89 -2.34
N ILE A 869 36.01 -31.34 -1.37
CA ILE A 869 36.39 -31.30 0.06
C ILE A 869 35.48 -32.26 0.81
N SER A 870 36.04 -33.29 1.45
CA SER A 870 35.27 -34.19 2.32
C SER A 870 35.19 -33.63 3.73
N VAL A 871 33.98 -33.46 4.26
CA VAL A 871 33.72 -32.74 5.51
C VAL A 871 32.66 -33.44 6.36
N LYS A 872 32.86 -33.42 7.68
CA LYS A 872 31.86 -33.82 8.68
C LYS A 872 31.30 -32.58 9.38
N PHE A 873 30.00 -32.56 9.60
CA PHE A 873 29.31 -31.49 10.30
C PHE A 873 28.57 -32.02 11.52
N ASP A 874 28.72 -31.32 12.64
CA ASP A 874 27.85 -31.43 13.80
C ASP A 874 26.44 -30.89 13.50
N PRO A 875 25.43 -31.19 14.35
CA PRO A 875 24.09 -30.61 14.23
C PRO A 875 24.14 -29.08 14.11
N TYR A 876 23.50 -28.54 13.07
CA TYR A 876 23.45 -27.10 12.79
C TYR A 876 24.82 -26.41 12.65
N GLU A 877 25.88 -27.16 12.35
CA GLU A 877 27.23 -26.59 12.25
C GLU A 877 27.44 -25.83 10.94
N THR A 878 28.05 -24.66 11.05
CA THR A 878 28.61 -23.91 9.93
C THR A 878 30.13 -24.06 9.87
N LYS A 879 30.65 -24.33 8.67
CA LYS A 879 32.08 -24.25 8.34
C LYS A 879 32.32 -23.30 7.17
N VAL A 880 33.43 -22.58 7.22
CA VAL A 880 33.81 -21.63 6.19
C VAL A 880 35.21 -21.94 5.70
N PHE A 881 35.35 -22.17 4.41
CA PHE A 881 36.59 -22.63 3.78
C PHE A 881 37.18 -21.50 2.94
N LEU A 882 38.42 -21.09 3.24
CA LEU A 882 39.15 -20.06 2.50
C LEU A 882 40.26 -20.70 1.65
N SER A 883 40.38 -20.32 0.38
CA SER A 883 41.47 -20.78 -0.48
C SER A 883 42.82 -20.19 -0.03
N ASP A 884 43.86 -21.03 -0.02
CA ASP A 884 45.20 -20.62 0.42
C ASP A 884 45.93 -19.71 -0.61
N LYS A 885 45.54 -19.74 -1.89
CA LYS A 885 45.90 -18.79 -2.96
C LYS A 885 44.76 -18.64 -3.94
#